data_AF-F5J0U0-F1
#
_entry.id   AF-F5J0U0-F1
#
_cell.length_a   1.000
_cell.length_b   1.000
_cell.length_c   1.000
_cell.angle_alpha   90.00
_cell.angle_beta   90.00
_cell.angle_gamma   90.00
#
_symmetry.space_group_name_H-M   'P 1'
#
loop_
_entity.id
_entity.type
_entity.pdbx_description
1 polymer ?
#
loop_
_entity_poly.entity_id
_entity_poly.type
_entity_poly.pdbx_seq_one_letter_code
_entity_poly.pdbx_strand_id
1 'polypeptide(L)'
;MKLRLSVIALCLTSVIGMFSQIKQKLPQIYAAPPVAVINPLIVDSTNLKGDKYSEKDLLKMNLTIPEQTAFVRPLKSDTAGYFYAEKPREGYTFQLFSFYVQADRYAKLSLKITSPNMFELYVDGKLSTSKTTREENFRNEKEVTAAFNPYPLSSRVVIKLLASAEDKSSPIFKIVLENEKGDDKTTFSVQNTSKRFVNFTDMLLGKRVTNTSMSPNGQYALISYRNTFGEKSVSTTELYNVSTGKQILLDTDGSKKQLSWMPVSEKMFYLLKTEDGTNLISIDPATLQETILAKNIPDEYMTFSPDERTLFYTKQEKGEETKGDLKLLLSPEDRQPGYTNRSFIYKYDIRSGLSQQLTYGSHTTWLNDISADSKQLLVSFTDETVTERPFRKYTMLKLDLPTMSVDTLWTNEGFAYGATFSPDGKKVLISGAGEAFGGIGQNIDAGQIANSYNGLAFIMDLSTKQIDPITKNFDPSIDNSFWNKKDNLIYFRTTDKDYVNMYAYNPSGKTFTKLPLNEEVIRSFSTADNALSAIYFGVSQSNSTRAYLYDIKNQKSTMVADPYNDRLSEMTLGKAEDWNFTNSAGTEIKGSCYLPPNFDASKKYPMIVYYYGGTSPTSRTFEGPYPAHVFASQGYVVYIIQPSGATGFGQKFAALHVNAWGKRTAEDIIEGVKQFVKEHPYVNEKKIGCVGASYGGFMTMYLQTRTDIFAAAVSHAGISSISSYWGEGYWGYTYSSGASAHSYPWNNPDLYVKQSPLFSADKVHTPILFTHGTIDTNVPIGESIQMYTALKILGRPAEFIQVKDENHGVMNYKRRVEWNNSIMAWFSKWLKDDNGWWKGLYPDAK
;
A
#
# COMPACT_ATOMS: atom_id res chain seq x y z
N MET A 1 30.98 11.23 -85.99
CA MET A 1 31.38 9.97 -85.31
C MET A 1 30.31 9.62 -84.27
N LYS A 2 30.08 8.33 -84.04
CA LYS A 2 28.84 7.68 -83.55
C LYS A 2 28.44 7.93 -82.06
N LEU A 3 27.12 8.05 -81.86
CA LEU A 3 26.18 7.48 -80.86
C LEU A 3 26.57 7.08 -79.39
N ARG A 4 25.70 7.55 -78.47
CA ARG A 4 24.91 6.86 -77.39
C ARG A 4 25.42 6.63 -75.95
N LEU A 5 24.62 7.22 -75.03
CA LEU A 5 24.06 6.77 -73.73
C LEU A 5 24.61 5.49 -73.04
N SER A 6 24.82 5.55 -71.71
CA SER A 6 23.92 4.94 -70.69
C SER A 6 24.43 5.01 -69.23
N VAL A 7 23.55 5.53 -68.36
CA VAL A 7 23.13 5.06 -67.01
C VAL A 7 24.12 5.01 -65.83
N ILE A 8 23.74 5.78 -64.80
CA ILE A 8 24.19 5.81 -63.40
C ILE A 8 23.64 4.59 -62.65
N ALA A 9 24.47 3.91 -61.84
CA ALA A 9 24.02 3.01 -60.78
C ALA A 9 24.85 3.22 -59.51
N LEU A 10 24.22 3.84 -58.50
CA LEU A 10 24.68 3.91 -57.12
C LEU A 10 24.48 2.52 -56.47
N CYS A 11 25.55 1.88 -56.00
CA CYS A 11 25.43 0.77 -55.04
C CYS A 11 25.28 1.33 -53.63
N LEU A 12 24.04 1.60 -53.22
CA LEU A 12 23.62 1.62 -51.83
C LEU A 12 23.53 0.17 -51.35
N THR A 13 24.57 -0.34 -50.69
CA THR A 13 24.45 -1.57 -49.90
C THR A 13 23.73 -1.24 -48.61
N SER A 14 22.40 -1.29 -48.65
CA SER A 14 21.56 -1.46 -47.47
C SER A 14 21.83 -2.85 -46.88
N VAL A 15 22.63 -2.90 -45.83
CA VAL A 15 22.67 -4.09 -44.95
C VAL A 15 21.34 -4.11 -44.20
N ILE A 16 20.33 -4.71 -44.81
CA ILE A 16 19.13 -5.14 -44.10
C ILE A 16 19.60 -6.30 -43.22
N GLY A 17 19.93 -6.00 -41.96
CA GLY A 17 20.00 -7.02 -40.93
C GLY A 17 18.64 -7.72 -40.90
N MET A 18 18.58 -8.95 -41.39
CA MET A 18 17.46 -9.83 -41.09
C MET A 18 17.52 -10.12 -39.58
N PHE A 19 16.82 -9.31 -38.78
CA PHE A 19 16.62 -9.62 -37.37
C PHE A 19 15.86 -10.95 -37.29
N SER A 20 16.54 -12.00 -36.82
CA SER A 20 15.95 -13.34 -36.71
C SER A 20 15.04 -13.39 -35.50
N GLN A 21 13.81 -13.87 -35.70
CA GLN A 21 12.87 -14.16 -34.63
C GLN A 21 13.36 -15.39 -33.84
N ILE A 22 13.50 -15.29 -32.52
CA ILE A 22 13.79 -16.46 -31.68
C ILE A 22 12.55 -17.37 -31.67
N LYS A 23 12.73 -18.63 -32.06
CA LYS A 23 11.70 -19.68 -32.03
C LYS A 23 12.16 -20.81 -31.15
N GLN A 24 11.36 -21.15 -30.14
CA GLN A 24 11.69 -22.22 -29.21
C GLN A 24 10.59 -23.28 -29.21
N LYS A 25 11.00 -24.52 -29.48
CA LYS A 25 10.19 -25.70 -29.22
C LYS A 25 10.30 -26.06 -27.75
N LEU A 26 9.21 -26.51 -27.15
CA LEU A 26 9.22 -26.93 -25.75
C LEU A 26 9.70 -28.39 -25.65
N PRO A 27 10.72 -28.70 -24.82
CA PRO A 27 11.21 -30.07 -24.67
C PRO A 27 10.29 -30.93 -23.79
N GLN A 28 9.59 -30.30 -22.85
CA GLN A 28 8.73 -30.97 -21.88
C GLN A 28 7.65 -30.03 -21.36
N ILE A 29 6.47 -30.58 -21.14
CA ILE A 29 5.33 -29.96 -20.43
C ILE A 29 4.74 -30.96 -19.44
N TYR A 30 3.71 -30.59 -18.70
CA TYR A 30 3.10 -31.46 -17.70
C TYR A 30 1.60 -31.57 -17.90
N ALA A 31 1.07 -32.76 -17.62
CA ALA A 31 -0.32 -33.10 -17.76
C ALA A 31 -0.96 -33.42 -16.41
N ALA A 32 -2.22 -33.01 -16.24
CA ALA A 32 -3.09 -33.50 -15.16
C ALA A 32 -3.76 -34.81 -15.60
N PRO A 33 -4.32 -35.63 -14.67
CA PRO A 33 -5.12 -36.80 -15.03
C PRO A 33 -6.23 -36.45 -16.04
N PRO A 34 -6.56 -37.33 -17.01
CA PRO A 34 -7.59 -37.04 -18.00
C PRO A 34 -8.95 -36.96 -17.31
N VAL A 35 -9.79 -36.02 -17.74
CA VAL A 35 -11.15 -35.89 -17.23
C VAL A 35 -12.10 -36.53 -18.25
N ALA A 36 -12.87 -37.53 -17.84
CA ALA A 36 -13.87 -38.16 -18.69
C ALA A 36 -14.96 -37.16 -19.07
N VAL A 37 -15.36 -37.15 -20.34
CA VAL A 37 -16.42 -36.33 -20.89
C VAL A 37 -17.46 -37.25 -21.50
N ILE A 38 -18.71 -37.08 -21.07
CA ILE A 38 -19.83 -37.91 -21.49
C ILE A 38 -20.74 -37.04 -22.36
N ASN A 39 -21.21 -37.60 -23.48
CA ASN A 39 -22.19 -36.95 -24.31
C ASN A 39 -23.47 -36.64 -23.52
N PRO A 40 -24.08 -35.47 -23.70
CA PRO A 40 -25.40 -35.23 -23.14
C PRO A 40 -26.42 -36.16 -23.81
N LEU A 41 -27.50 -36.45 -23.08
CA LEU A 41 -28.68 -37.08 -23.67
C LEU A 41 -29.26 -36.12 -24.71
N ILE A 42 -29.29 -36.55 -25.98
CA ILE A 42 -29.87 -35.77 -27.08
C ILE A 42 -31.38 -36.02 -27.10
N VAL A 43 -32.15 -35.08 -26.55
CA VAL A 43 -33.63 -35.14 -26.51
C VAL A 43 -34.24 -34.61 -27.81
N ASP A 44 -33.58 -33.63 -28.45
CA ASP A 44 -34.01 -33.00 -29.70
C ASP A 44 -32.83 -32.88 -30.69
N SER A 45 -33.13 -32.88 -31.99
CA SER A 45 -32.09 -32.84 -33.04
C SER A 45 -31.40 -31.48 -33.21
N THR A 46 -32.00 -30.40 -32.72
CA THR A 46 -31.48 -29.02 -32.77
C THR A 46 -31.89 -28.23 -31.54
N ASN A 47 -31.12 -27.20 -31.17
CA ASN A 47 -31.51 -26.23 -30.14
C ASN A 47 -32.58 -25.23 -30.66
N LEU A 48 -33.02 -24.30 -29.81
CA LEU A 48 -33.99 -23.23 -30.17
C LEU A 48 -33.55 -22.31 -31.33
N LYS A 49 -32.26 -22.33 -31.69
CA LYS A 49 -31.68 -21.54 -32.78
C LYS A 49 -31.52 -22.37 -34.07
N GLY A 50 -31.89 -23.65 -34.06
CA GLY A 50 -31.72 -24.57 -35.18
C GLY A 50 -30.32 -25.19 -35.28
N ASP A 51 -29.43 -24.98 -34.31
CA ASP A 51 -28.08 -25.58 -34.32
C ASP A 51 -28.12 -27.04 -33.86
N LYS A 52 -27.39 -27.91 -34.57
CA LYS A 52 -27.14 -29.30 -34.14
C LYS A 52 -26.06 -29.35 -33.06
N TYR A 53 -26.23 -30.26 -32.09
CA TYR A 53 -25.19 -30.61 -31.12
C TYR A 53 -24.01 -31.31 -31.82
N SER A 54 -22.79 -30.98 -31.43
CA SER A 54 -21.56 -31.51 -32.03
C SER A 54 -20.39 -31.53 -31.05
N GLU A 55 -19.25 -32.12 -31.43
CA GLU A 55 -18.03 -32.17 -30.60
C GLU A 55 -17.53 -30.78 -30.14
N LYS A 56 -17.80 -29.72 -30.92
CA LYS A 56 -17.46 -28.34 -30.52
C LYS A 56 -18.17 -27.92 -29.24
N ASP A 57 -19.35 -28.49 -28.97
CA ASP A 57 -20.17 -28.20 -27.80
C ASP A 57 -19.68 -29.00 -26.59
N LEU A 58 -19.09 -30.19 -26.81
CA LEU A 58 -18.32 -30.91 -25.78
C LEU A 58 -17.09 -30.12 -25.35
N LEU A 59 -16.31 -29.58 -26.30
CA LEU A 59 -15.10 -28.78 -25.97
C LEU A 59 -15.44 -27.57 -25.07
N LYS A 60 -16.58 -26.92 -25.33
CA LYS A 60 -17.07 -25.74 -24.59
C LYS A 60 -17.62 -26.07 -23.20
N MET A 61 -17.72 -27.33 -22.81
CA MET A 61 -18.13 -27.67 -21.46
C MET A 61 -17.19 -27.01 -20.45
N ASN A 62 -17.79 -26.37 -19.45
CA ASN A 62 -17.06 -25.68 -18.41
C ASN A 62 -16.27 -26.68 -17.58
N LEU A 63 -14.98 -26.39 -17.42
CA LEU A 63 -14.08 -27.13 -16.57
C LEU A 63 -13.33 -26.14 -15.70
N THR A 64 -13.43 -26.30 -14.38
CA THR A 64 -12.56 -25.57 -13.46
C THR A 64 -11.14 -26.08 -13.66
N ILE A 65 -10.30 -25.26 -14.26
CA ILE A 65 -8.89 -25.59 -14.51
C ILE A 65 -8.20 -25.78 -13.14
N PRO A 66 -7.57 -26.93 -12.89
CA PRO A 66 -6.95 -27.18 -11.60
C PRO A 66 -5.68 -26.33 -11.40
N GLU A 67 -5.23 -26.21 -10.15
CA GLU A 67 -3.96 -25.56 -9.81
C GLU A 67 -2.75 -26.27 -10.41
N GLN A 68 -1.60 -25.59 -10.50
CA GLN A 68 -0.41 -26.17 -11.15
C GLN A 68 0.03 -27.48 -10.50
N THR A 69 -0.20 -27.62 -9.20
CA THR A 69 0.12 -28.81 -8.41
C THR A 69 -0.58 -30.08 -8.91
N ALA A 70 -1.66 -29.98 -9.69
CA ALA A 70 -2.32 -31.13 -10.32
C ALA A 70 -1.60 -31.65 -11.59
N PHE A 71 -0.69 -30.87 -12.17
CA PHE A 71 0.02 -31.20 -13.41
C PHE A 71 1.35 -31.89 -13.09
N VAL A 72 1.26 -33.17 -12.73
CA VAL A 72 2.41 -33.95 -12.23
C VAL A 72 2.99 -34.93 -13.26
N ARG A 73 2.30 -35.18 -14.38
CA ARG A 73 2.74 -36.17 -15.38
C ARG A 73 3.57 -35.51 -16.48
N PRO A 74 4.90 -35.72 -16.55
CA PRO A 74 5.72 -35.09 -17.58
C PRO A 74 5.40 -35.68 -18.96
N LEU A 75 5.32 -34.81 -19.96
CA LEU A 75 5.15 -35.17 -21.36
C LEU A 75 6.28 -34.54 -22.18
N LYS A 76 7.12 -35.38 -22.77
CA LYS A 76 8.27 -34.95 -23.59
C LYS A 76 7.87 -34.84 -25.06
N SER A 77 8.46 -33.88 -25.77
CA SER A 77 8.31 -33.79 -27.21
C SER A 77 9.32 -34.70 -27.94
N ASP A 78 8.99 -35.09 -29.16
CA ASP A 78 9.92 -35.75 -30.08
C ASP A 78 10.95 -34.75 -30.66
N THR A 79 11.86 -35.24 -31.51
CA THR A 79 12.88 -34.40 -32.18
C THR A 79 12.27 -33.32 -33.09
N ALA A 80 11.03 -33.53 -33.58
CA ALA A 80 10.30 -32.57 -34.39
C ALA A 80 9.54 -31.52 -33.55
N GLY A 81 9.39 -31.74 -32.24
CA GLY A 81 8.71 -30.88 -31.27
C GLY A 81 7.25 -31.26 -30.99
N TYR A 82 6.83 -32.46 -31.38
CA TYR A 82 5.47 -32.96 -31.17
C TYR A 82 5.33 -33.72 -29.86
N PHE A 83 4.23 -33.45 -29.16
CA PHE A 83 3.78 -34.12 -27.95
C PHE A 83 2.67 -35.11 -28.27
N TYR A 84 2.65 -36.24 -27.59
CA TYR A 84 1.70 -37.33 -27.80
C TYR A 84 0.91 -37.60 -26.51
N ALA A 85 -0.39 -37.34 -26.52
CA ALA A 85 -1.25 -37.63 -25.37
C ALA A 85 -1.79 -39.05 -25.40
N GLU A 86 -2.25 -39.54 -24.24
CA GLU A 86 -2.93 -40.82 -24.16
C GLU A 86 -4.28 -40.76 -24.88
N LYS A 87 -4.53 -41.74 -25.76
CA LYS A 87 -5.83 -41.90 -26.40
C LYS A 87 -6.81 -42.52 -25.39
N PRO A 88 -8.02 -41.96 -25.20
CA PRO A 88 -9.00 -42.57 -24.30
C PRO A 88 -9.46 -43.93 -24.83
N ARG A 89 -9.76 -44.85 -23.92
CA ARG A 89 -10.25 -46.21 -24.27
C ARG A 89 -11.71 -46.20 -24.70
N GLU A 90 -12.51 -45.28 -24.14
CA GLU A 90 -13.93 -45.13 -24.41
C GLU A 90 -14.33 -43.66 -24.32
N GLY A 91 -15.31 -43.25 -25.11
CA GLY A 91 -15.89 -41.90 -25.08
C GLY A 91 -14.88 -40.79 -25.35
N TYR A 92 -15.09 -39.65 -24.68
CA TYR A 92 -14.26 -38.45 -24.81
C TYR A 92 -13.50 -38.18 -23.52
N THR A 93 -12.33 -37.56 -23.63
CA THR A 93 -11.60 -37.04 -22.47
C THR A 93 -11.09 -35.63 -22.73
N PHE A 94 -11.07 -34.81 -21.67
CA PHE A 94 -10.21 -33.64 -21.63
C PHE A 94 -8.81 -34.04 -21.20
N GLN A 95 -7.85 -33.80 -22.10
CA GLN A 95 -6.43 -33.88 -21.83
C GLN A 95 -5.94 -32.47 -21.49
N LEU A 96 -5.46 -32.29 -20.26
CA LEU A 96 -5.03 -30.99 -19.75
C LEU A 96 -3.52 -30.92 -19.68
N PHE A 97 -2.94 -29.88 -20.26
CA PHE A 97 -1.51 -29.60 -20.19
C PHE A 97 -1.27 -28.21 -19.63
N SER A 98 -0.23 -28.03 -18.81
CA SER A 98 0.12 -26.72 -18.29
C SER A 98 1.62 -26.52 -18.12
N PHE A 99 2.03 -25.26 -18.24
CA PHE A 99 3.38 -24.77 -18.00
C PHE A 99 3.34 -23.26 -17.77
N TYR A 100 4.36 -22.72 -17.13
CA TYR A 100 4.58 -21.27 -17.01
C TYR A 100 5.61 -20.81 -18.02
N VAL A 101 5.40 -19.63 -18.59
CA VAL A 101 6.37 -18.92 -19.43
C VAL A 101 6.79 -17.66 -18.67
N GLN A 102 8.09 -17.43 -18.57
CA GLN A 102 8.66 -16.22 -17.99
C GLN A 102 9.68 -15.62 -18.96
N ALA A 103 9.64 -14.31 -19.16
CA ALA A 103 10.66 -13.58 -19.91
C ALA A 103 11.63 -12.83 -18.97
N ASP A 104 12.85 -12.60 -19.44
CA ASP A 104 13.87 -11.81 -18.72
C ASP A 104 13.62 -10.28 -18.79
N ARG A 105 12.78 -9.85 -19.74
CA ARG A 105 12.43 -8.45 -20.01
C ARG A 105 11.02 -8.33 -20.59
N TYR A 106 10.55 -7.10 -20.73
CA TYR A 106 9.27 -6.82 -21.38
C TYR A 106 9.30 -7.27 -22.83
N ALA A 107 8.38 -8.17 -23.19
CA ALA A 107 8.28 -8.68 -24.55
C ALA A 107 6.85 -9.12 -24.86
N LYS A 108 6.46 -9.00 -26.13
CA LYS A 108 5.25 -9.64 -26.63
C LYS A 108 5.64 -10.99 -27.22
N LEU A 109 5.12 -12.06 -26.64
CA LEU A 109 5.33 -13.42 -27.13
C LEU A 109 4.10 -13.93 -27.86
N SER A 110 4.34 -14.80 -28.84
CA SER A 110 3.30 -15.58 -29.51
C SER A 110 3.49 -17.06 -29.18
N LEU A 111 2.44 -17.70 -28.66
CA LEU A 111 2.35 -19.15 -28.54
C LEU A 111 1.61 -19.71 -29.74
N LYS A 112 2.29 -20.57 -30.49
CA LYS A 112 1.74 -21.30 -31.63
C LYS A 112 1.50 -22.74 -31.26
N ILE A 113 0.26 -23.19 -31.47
CA ILE A 113 -0.14 -24.57 -31.26
C ILE A 113 -0.63 -25.15 -32.58
N THR A 114 -0.02 -26.25 -32.97
CA THR A 114 -0.37 -27.03 -34.16
C THR A 114 -0.87 -28.40 -33.69
N SER A 115 -2.07 -28.81 -34.08
CA SER A 115 -2.68 -30.10 -33.67
C SER A 115 -3.80 -30.47 -34.64
N PRO A 116 -4.11 -31.75 -34.90
CA PRO A 116 -5.34 -32.15 -35.61
C PRO A 116 -6.57 -32.20 -34.68
N ASN A 117 -6.38 -32.12 -33.35
CA ASN A 117 -7.44 -32.20 -32.34
C ASN A 117 -8.04 -30.82 -32.03
N MET A 118 -9.27 -30.82 -31.51
CA MET A 118 -9.89 -29.62 -30.98
C MET A 118 -9.32 -29.26 -29.60
N PHE A 119 -9.10 -27.97 -29.33
CA PHE A 119 -8.57 -27.53 -28.04
C PHE A 119 -8.99 -26.10 -27.70
N GLU A 120 -8.92 -25.78 -26.41
CA GLU A 120 -8.99 -24.42 -25.87
C GLU A 120 -7.66 -24.07 -25.21
N LEU A 121 -7.16 -22.87 -25.48
CA LEU A 121 -5.94 -22.34 -24.90
C LEU A 121 -6.30 -21.25 -23.91
N TYR A 122 -5.83 -21.40 -22.68
CA TYR A 122 -5.99 -20.42 -21.62
C TYR A 122 -4.65 -19.83 -21.25
N VAL A 123 -4.63 -18.51 -21.06
CA VAL A 123 -3.49 -17.76 -20.53
C VAL A 123 -3.95 -17.02 -19.27
N ASP A 124 -3.28 -17.26 -18.15
CA ASP A 124 -3.62 -16.70 -16.84
C ASP A 124 -5.09 -16.92 -16.46
N GLY A 125 -5.58 -18.13 -16.75
CA GLY A 125 -6.96 -18.56 -16.47
C GLY A 125 -8.02 -18.01 -17.42
N LYS A 126 -7.67 -17.13 -18.36
CA LYS A 126 -8.59 -16.58 -19.36
C LYS A 126 -8.48 -17.34 -20.68
N LEU A 127 -9.62 -17.70 -21.26
CA LEU A 127 -9.64 -18.30 -22.61
C LEU A 127 -9.05 -17.29 -23.59
N SER A 128 -7.91 -17.64 -24.18
CA SER A 128 -7.18 -16.81 -25.14
C SER A 128 -7.65 -17.08 -26.57
N THR A 129 -7.79 -18.35 -26.93
CA THR A 129 -8.23 -18.78 -28.26
C THR A 129 -8.69 -20.23 -28.23
N SER A 130 -9.41 -20.67 -29.26
CA SER A 130 -9.89 -22.03 -29.40
C SER A 130 -9.77 -22.54 -30.83
N LYS A 131 -9.58 -23.85 -30.94
CA LYS A 131 -9.66 -24.60 -32.18
C LYS A 131 -10.85 -25.56 -32.09
N THR A 132 -11.90 -25.26 -32.84
CA THR A 132 -13.15 -26.04 -32.83
C THR A 132 -13.32 -26.93 -34.06
N THR A 133 -12.30 -27.04 -34.90
CA THR A 133 -12.29 -27.93 -36.07
C THR A 133 -11.30 -29.04 -35.86
N ARG A 134 -11.63 -30.21 -36.39
CA ARG A 134 -10.79 -31.41 -36.35
C ARG A 134 -10.31 -31.74 -37.75
N GLU A 135 -9.07 -32.22 -37.87
CA GLU A 135 -8.50 -32.68 -39.13
C GLU A 135 -8.30 -34.20 -39.14
N GLU A 136 -8.60 -34.85 -40.26
CA GLU A 136 -8.47 -36.31 -40.38
C GLU A 136 -7.03 -36.81 -40.41
N ASN A 137 -6.09 -35.97 -40.87
CA ASN A 137 -4.70 -36.35 -41.08
C ASN A 137 -3.73 -35.23 -40.67
N PHE A 138 -2.58 -35.65 -40.14
CA PHE A 138 -1.47 -34.80 -39.66
C PHE A 138 -0.79 -33.91 -40.72
N ARG A 139 -1.13 -34.03 -42.01
CA ARG A 139 -0.51 -33.22 -43.09
C ARG A 139 -1.17 -31.87 -43.33
N ASN A 140 -2.36 -31.64 -42.77
CA ASN A 140 -3.18 -30.44 -42.99
C ASN A 140 -3.45 -29.66 -41.70
N GLU A 141 -2.53 -29.71 -40.73
CA GLU A 141 -2.73 -29.13 -39.40
C GLU A 141 -2.86 -27.60 -39.47
N LYS A 142 -3.94 -27.06 -38.91
CA LYS A 142 -4.06 -25.62 -38.70
C LYS A 142 -3.30 -25.20 -37.45
N GLU A 143 -2.47 -24.19 -37.60
CA GLU A 143 -1.82 -23.47 -36.51
C GLU A 143 -2.78 -22.45 -35.89
N VAL A 144 -2.81 -22.40 -34.56
CA VAL A 144 -3.48 -21.34 -33.80
C VAL A 144 -2.43 -20.57 -33.03
N THR A 145 -2.50 -19.24 -33.10
CA THR A 145 -1.59 -18.33 -32.39
C THR A 145 -2.32 -17.59 -31.28
N ALA A 146 -1.68 -17.46 -30.11
CA ALA A 146 -2.09 -16.58 -29.03
C ALA A 146 -0.95 -15.65 -28.64
N ALA A 147 -1.22 -14.34 -28.60
CA ALA A 147 -0.27 -13.34 -28.14
C ALA A 147 -0.48 -13.06 -26.65
N PHE A 148 0.62 -12.91 -25.90
CA PHE A 148 0.61 -12.59 -24.47
C PHE A 148 1.93 -11.94 -24.05
N ASN A 149 1.99 -11.43 -22.82
CA ASN A 149 3.18 -10.80 -22.26
C ASN A 149 3.51 -11.42 -20.90
N PRO A 150 4.55 -12.28 -20.81
CA PRO A 150 4.95 -12.94 -19.57
C PRO A 150 5.94 -12.09 -18.74
N TYR A 151 5.83 -10.77 -18.80
CA TYR A 151 6.67 -9.85 -18.05
C TYR A 151 5.88 -8.62 -17.56
N PRO A 152 6.10 -8.16 -16.31
CA PRO A 152 6.98 -8.74 -15.30
C PRO A 152 6.41 -10.01 -14.62
N LEU A 153 5.22 -10.46 -15.03
CA LEU A 153 4.52 -11.61 -14.46
C LEU A 153 4.73 -12.85 -15.32
N SER A 154 5.16 -13.97 -14.74
CA SER A 154 5.13 -15.25 -15.46
C SER A 154 3.69 -15.60 -15.85
N SER A 155 3.45 -15.89 -17.13
CA SER A 155 2.12 -16.28 -17.61
C SER A 155 1.94 -17.78 -17.52
N ARG A 156 0.84 -18.22 -16.90
CA ARG A 156 0.44 -19.62 -16.87
C ARG A 156 -0.32 -19.96 -18.15
N VAL A 157 0.16 -20.97 -18.87
CA VAL A 157 -0.50 -21.50 -20.06
C VAL A 157 -1.18 -22.82 -19.71
N VAL A 158 -2.43 -22.98 -20.14
CA VAL A 158 -3.17 -24.24 -20.03
C VAL A 158 -3.80 -24.59 -21.37
N ILE A 159 -3.57 -25.82 -21.82
CA ILE A 159 -4.18 -26.38 -23.02
C ILE A 159 -5.21 -27.43 -22.58
N LYS A 160 -6.49 -27.19 -22.89
CA LYS A 160 -7.58 -28.15 -22.73
C LYS A 160 -7.88 -28.77 -24.08
N LEU A 161 -7.39 -29.98 -24.32
CA LEU A 161 -7.56 -30.70 -25.57
C LEU A 161 -8.67 -31.75 -25.44
N LEU A 162 -9.57 -31.82 -26.43
CA LEU A 162 -10.60 -32.85 -26.51
C LEU A 162 -10.07 -34.04 -27.34
N ALA A 163 -10.05 -35.22 -26.73
CA ALA A 163 -9.64 -36.48 -27.36
C ALA A 163 -10.80 -37.47 -27.38
N SER A 164 -10.95 -38.25 -28.46
CA SER A 164 -11.98 -39.28 -28.59
C SER A 164 -11.38 -40.68 -28.77
N ALA A 165 -12.07 -41.69 -28.25
CA ALA A 165 -11.70 -43.09 -28.42
C ALA A 165 -11.82 -43.53 -29.89
N GLU A 166 -12.59 -42.80 -30.70
CA GLU A 166 -12.77 -43.02 -32.13
C GLU A 166 -11.63 -42.42 -32.97
N ASP A 167 -10.68 -41.69 -32.35
CA ASP A 167 -9.58 -41.05 -33.07
C ASP A 167 -8.68 -42.08 -33.77
N LYS A 168 -8.42 -41.91 -35.08
CA LYS A 168 -7.54 -42.82 -35.86
C LYS A 168 -6.12 -42.91 -35.30
N SER A 169 -5.68 -41.90 -34.55
CA SER A 169 -4.35 -41.79 -33.94
C SER A 169 -4.46 -41.15 -32.56
N SER A 170 -3.46 -41.39 -31.70
CA SER A 170 -3.35 -40.69 -30.42
C SER A 170 -3.32 -39.16 -30.61
N PRO A 171 -3.88 -38.37 -29.68
CA PRO A 171 -3.85 -36.94 -29.79
C PRO A 171 -2.42 -36.41 -29.86
N ILE A 172 -2.17 -35.53 -30.82
CA ILE A 172 -0.84 -35.01 -31.12
C ILE A 172 -0.88 -33.49 -31.21
N PHE A 173 0.14 -32.81 -30.70
CA PHE A 173 0.23 -31.37 -30.83
C PHE A 173 1.67 -30.88 -30.71
N LYS A 174 1.97 -29.73 -31.29
CA LYS A 174 3.27 -29.07 -31.24
C LYS A 174 3.09 -27.66 -30.69
N ILE A 175 4.03 -27.27 -29.83
CA ILE A 175 4.06 -25.95 -29.21
C ILE A 175 5.33 -25.23 -29.65
N VAL A 176 5.17 -24.01 -30.17
CA VAL A 176 6.28 -23.12 -30.49
C VAL A 176 6.04 -21.77 -29.82
N LEU A 177 7.00 -21.32 -29.02
CA LEU A 177 7.06 -19.95 -28.53
C LEU A 177 7.90 -19.12 -29.50
N GLU A 178 7.40 -17.94 -29.85
CA GLU A 178 8.11 -16.99 -30.71
C GLU A 178 8.09 -15.57 -30.13
N ASN A 179 9.21 -14.87 -30.21
CA ASN A 179 9.28 -13.44 -29.93
C ASN A 179 8.53 -12.62 -30.98
N GLU A 180 8.21 -11.37 -30.66
CA GLU A 180 7.77 -10.39 -31.66
C GLU A 180 8.84 -10.20 -32.74
N LYS A 181 8.41 -9.96 -33.98
CA LYS A 181 9.34 -9.77 -35.10
C LYS A 181 10.24 -8.56 -34.82
N GLY A 182 11.56 -8.79 -34.79
CA GLY A 182 12.56 -7.75 -34.47
C GLY A 182 13.06 -7.78 -33.04
N ASP A 183 12.52 -8.65 -32.18
CA ASP A 183 13.03 -8.88 -30.83
C ASP A 183 13.90 -10.16 -30.78
N ASP A 184 15.21 -9.96 -30.89
CA ASP A 184 16.25 -10.98 -30.80
C ASP A 184 16.98 -10.98 -29.43
N LYS A 185 16.54 -10.16 -28.48
CA LYS A 185 17.18 -9.98 -27.17
C LYS A 185 16.44 -10.68 -26.05
N THR A 186 15.11 -10.78 -26.14
CA THR A 186 14.31 -11.42 -25.11
C THR A 186 14.62 -12.90 -25.06
N THR A 187 14.94 -13.36 -23.85
CA THR A 187 15.04 -14.78 -23.52
C THR A 187 13.86 -15.17 -22.63
N PHE A 188 13.38 -16.39 -22.80
CA PHE A 188 12.30 -16.90 -21.99
C PHE A 188 12.57 -18.32 -21.52
N SER A 189 12.06 -18.63 -20.34
CA SER A 189 12.14 -19.94 -19.71
C SER A 189 10.75 -20.53 -19.54
N VAL A 190 10.67 -21.86 -19.65
CA VAL A 190 9.46 -22.61 -19.37
C VAL A 190 9.67 -23.47 -18.14
N GLN A 191 8.72 -23.41 -17.20
CA GLN A 191 8.81 -24.09 -15.92
C GLN A 191 7.47 -24.71 -15.51
N ASN A 192 7.53 -25.72 -14.64
CA ASN A 192 6.35 -26.41 -14.09
C ASN A 192 6.03 -25.98 -12.65
N THR A 193 6.40 -24.76 -12.28
CA THR A 193 6.23 -24.27 -10.93
C THR A 193 5.70 -22.85 -10.94
N SER A 194 4.86 -22.55 -9.95
CA SER A 194 4.42 -21.19 -9.63
C SER A 194 5.53 -20.36 -8.98
N LYS A 195 6.67 -20.98 -8.61
CA LYS A 195 7.84 -20.27 -8.07
C LYS A 195 8.30 -19.19 -9.04
N ARG A 196 8.34 -17.95 -8.57
CA ARG A 196 8.66 -16.78 -9.40
C ARG A 196 9.23 -15.67 -8.54
N PHE A 197 9.72 -14.61 -9.18
CA PHE A 197 10.03 -13.40 -8.42
C PHE A 197 8.75 -12.66 -8.02
N VAL A 198 8.85 -11.92 -6.92
CA VAL A 198 7.81 -11.02 -6.44
C VAL A 198 7.56 -9.88 -7.45
N ASN A 199 6.32 -9.45 -7.59
CA ASN A 199 5.93 -8.37 -8.49
C ASN A 199 4.91 -7.43 -7.82
N PHE A 200 4.53 -6.36 -8.52
CA PHE A 200 3.66 -5.35 -7.93
C PHE A 200 2.25 -5.86 -7.56
N THR A 201 1.68 -6.80 -8.33
CA THR A 201 0.35 -7.35 -8.00
C THR A 201 0.36 -8.15 -6.70
N ASP A 202 1.50 -8.70 -6.30
CA ASP A 202 1.64 -9.37 -5.00
C ASP A 202 1.37 -8.42 -3.84
N MET A 203 1.72 -7.15 -3.98
CA MET A 203 1.47 -6.12 -2.98
C MET A 203 -0.01 -5.79 -2.82
N LEU A 204 -0.85 -6.17 -3.80
CA LEU A 204 -2.27 -5.82 -3.86
C LEU A 204 -3.16 -7.02 -3.54
N LEU A 205 -2.77 -8.21 -3.98
CA LEU A 205 -3.58 -9.43 -3.95
C LEU A 205 -3.30 -10.29 -2.72
N GLY A 206 -4.25 -11.14 -2.32
CA GLY A 206 -4.09 -12.12 -1.24
C GLY A 206 -4.78 -11.74 0.08
N LYS A 207 -4.90 -12.72 0.98
CA LYS A 207 -5.48 -12.59 2.33
C LYS A 207 -4.45 -12.01 3.29
N ARG A 208 -4.84 -10.97 4.03
CA ARG A 208 -4.01 -10.23 4.99
C ARG A 208 -4.78 -9.96 6.26
N VAL A 209 -4.09 -9.94 7.40
CA VAL A 209 -4.65 -9.38 8.64
C VAL A 209 -4.77 -7.86 8.49
N THR A 210 -5.93 -7.31 8.81
CA THR A 210 -6.21 -5.86 8.74
C THR A 210 -6.57 -5.25 10.09
N ASN A 211 -7.02 -6.05 11.06
CA ASN A 211 -7.29 -5.59 12.42
C ASN A 211 -7.20 -6.75 13.42
N THR A 212 -6.89 -6.43 14.67
CA THR A 212 -6.97 -7.36 15.80
C THR A 212 -7.51 -6.65 17.04
N SER A 213 -8.34 -7.33 17.84
CA SER A 213 -8.91 -6.78 19.06
C SER A 213 -9.08 -7.84 20.16
N MET A 214 -8.55 -7.58 21.35
CA MET A 214 -8.60 -8.50 22.49
C MET A 214 -9.89 -8.30 23.30
N SER A 215 -10.48 -9.38 23.80
CA SER A 215 -11.62 -9.31 24.71
C SER A 215 -11.20 -8.79 26.10
N PRO A 216 -12.12 -8.21 26.90
CA PRO A 216 -11.81 -7.62 28.21
C PRO A 216 -11.05 -8.56 29.17
N ASN A 217 -11.40 -9.84 29.20
CA ASN A 217 -10.74 -10.85 30.05
C ASN A 217 -9.63 -11.62 29.33
N GLY A 218 -9.36 -11.32 28.06
CA GLY A 218 -8.30 -11.97 27.27
C GLY A 218 -8.57 -13.43 26.90
N GLN A 219 -9.83 -13.88 26.96
CA GLN A 219 -10.21 -15.25 26.62
C GLN A 219 -10.43 -15.44 25.11
N TYR A 220 -10.74 -14.34 24.41
CA TYR A 220 -11.05 -14.33 22.99
C TYR A 220 -10.38 -13.15 22.30
N ALA A 221 -10.24 -13.25 20.98
CA ALA A 221 -9.82 -12.14 20.14
C ALA A 221 -10.62 -12.10 18.83
N LEU A 222 -10.81 -10.90 18.29
CA LEU A 222 -11.27 -10.71 16.92
C LEU A 222 -10.06 -10.53 16.02
N ILE A 223 -10.02 -11.27 14.91
CA ILE A 223 -9.02 -11.11 13.86
C ILE A 223 -9.76 -10.81 12.56
N SER A 224 -9.55 -9.60 12.04
CA SER A 224 -10.13 -9.19 10.76
C SER A 224 -9.13 -9.40 9.63
N TYR A 225 -9.64 -9.86 8.51
CA TYR A 225 -8.88 -10.09 7.29
C TYR A 225 -9.47 -9.32 6.13
N ARG A 226 -8.61 -8.97 5.18
CA ARG A 226 -9.02 -8.58 3.82
C ARG A 226 -8.37 -9.53 2.83
N ASN A 227 -9.17 -10.08 1.93
CA ASN A 227 -8.70 -10.91 0.84
C ASN A 227 -9.02 -10.26 -0.50
N THR A 228 -7.98 -9.87 -1.24
CA THR A 228 -8.12 -9.13 -2.49
C THR A 228 -7.84 -10.04 -3.69
N PHE A 229 -8.75 -10.05 -4.66
CA PHE A 229 -8.68 -10.81 -5.90
C PHE A 229 -9.03 -9.91 -7.10
N GLY A 230 -8.01 -9.30 -7.68
CA GLY A 230 -8.17 -8.27 -8.72
C GLY A 230 -8.80 -7.00 -8.14
N GLU A 231 -9.88 -6.55 -8.77
CA GLU A 231 -10.62 -5.33 -8.37
C GLU A 231 -11.59 -5.58 -7.20
N LYS A 232 -11.78 -6.84 -6.80
CA LYS A 232 -12.68 -7.21 -5.71
C LYS A 232 -11.89 -7.52 -4.45
N SER A 233 -12.48 -7.23 -3.31
CA SER A 233 -11.99 -7.68 -2.02
C SER A 233 -13.13 -8.17 -1.16
N VAL A 234 -12.91 -9.25 -0.43
CA VAL A 234 -13.81 -9.73 0.62
C VAL A 234 -13.15 -9.44 1.96
N SER A 235 -13.89 -8.84 2.89
CA SER A 235 -13.42 -8.66 4.26
C SER A 235 -14.11 -9.66 5.17
N THR A 236 -13.37 -10.28 6.08
CA THR A 236 -13.94 -11.22 7.06
C THR A 236 -13.45 -10.88 8.45
N THR A 237 -14.26 -11.17 9.47
CA THR A 237 -13.80 -11.13 10.87
C THR A 237 -14.06 -12.48 11.51
N GLU A 238 -13.02 -13.03 12.13
CA GLU A 238 -13.05 -14.33 12.81
C GLU A 238 -12.87 -14.14 14.32
N LEU A 239 -13.63 -14.90 15.11
CA LEU A 239 -13.46 -15.05 16.55
C LEU A 239 -12.43 -16.13 16.83
N TYR A 240 -11.38 -15.78 17.56
CA TYR A 240 -10.33 -16.67 18.04
C TYR A 240 -10.51 -16.97 19.53
N ASN A 241 -10.58 -18.23 19.92
CA ASN A 241 -10.55 -18.63 21.33
C ASN A 241 -9.10 -18.87 21.77
N VAL A 242 -8.64 -18.11 22.76
CA VAL A 242 -7.22 -18.10 23.19
C VAL A 242 -6.76 -19.43 23.76
N SER A 243 -7.62 -20.12 24.51
CA SER A 243 -7.26 -21.37 25.19
C SER A 243 -7.25 -22.59 24.26
N THR A 244 -8.12 -22.62 23.25
CA THR A 244 -8.31 -23.79 22.37
C THR A 244 -7.67 -23.60 20.99
N GLY A 245 -7.36 -22.36 20.61
CA GLY A 245 -6.92 -22.00 19.27
C GLY A 245 -8.02 -22.07 18.19
N LYS A 246 -9.28 -22.32 18.57
CA LYS A 246 -10.40 -22.42 17.64
C LYS A 246 -10.73 -21.07 17.01
N GLN A 247 -10.88 -21.05 15.68
CA GLN A 247 -11.34 -19.90 14.90
C GLN A 247 -12.75 -20.12 14.35
N ILE A 248 -13.59 -19.09 14.40
CA ILE A 248 -14.97 -19.11 13.88
C ILE A 248 -15.22 -17.83 13.08
N LEU A 249 -15.69 -17.96 11.83
CA LEU A 249 -16.10 -16.82 11.02
C LEU A 249 -17.37 -16.17 11.62
N LEU A 250 -17.29 -14.87 11.96
CA LEU A 250 -18.42 -14.11 12.53
C LEU A 250 -19.05 -13.13 11.54
N ASP A 251 -18.24 -12.53 10.67
CA ASP A 251 -18.69 -11.49 9.75
C ASP A 251 -18.02 -11.62 8.40
N THR A 252 -18.78 -11.33 7.34
CA THR A 252 -18.31 -11.22 5.96
C THR A 252 -18.83 -9.92 5.37
N ASP A 253 -17.95 -9.18 4.72
CA ASP A 253 -18.20 -7.90 4.04
C ASP A 253 -18.92 -6.84 4.90
N GLY A 254 -18.62 -6.81 6.19
CA GLY A 254 -19.14 -5.78 7.09
C GLY A 254 -20.64 -5.88 7.35
N SER A 255 -21.23 -7.07 7.16
CA SER A 255 -22.65 -7.34 7.45
C SER A 255 -23.00 -7.02 8.91
N LYS A 256 -22.03 -7.17 9.81
CA LYS A 256 -22.08 -6.74 11.21
C LYS A 256 -21.35 -5.39 11.35
N LYS A 257 -22.06 -4.30 11.06
CA LYS A 257 -21.52 -2.92 11.17
C LYS A 257 -20.97 -2.71 12.58
N GLN A 258 -19.70 -2.29 12.67
CA GLN A 258 -19.03 -2.01 13.95
C GLN A 258 -18.96 -3.20 14.93
N LEU A 259 -18.70 -4.41 14.44
CA LEU A 259 -18.42 -5.55 15.32
C LEU A 259 -17.22 -5.26 16.25
N SER A 260 -17.45 -5.18 17.57
CA SER A 260 -16.42 -4.88 18.58
C SER A 260 -16.77 -5.49 19.94
N TRP A 261 -15.82 -5.48 20.87
CA TRP A 261 -16.03 -5.92 22.25
C TRP A 261 -16.82 -4.88 23.06
N MET A 262 -17.72 -5.37 23.92
CA MET A 262 -18.28 -4.58 25.00
C MET A 262 -17.22 -4.43 26.12
N PRO A 263 -17.14 -3.27 26.82
CA PRO A 263 -16.04 -2.98 27.74
C PRO A 263 -15.78 -3.95 28.91
N VAL A 264 -16.78 -4.67 29.41
CA VAL A 264 -16.68 -5.49 30.64
C VAL A 264 -17.29 -6.89 30.55
N SER A 265 -18.38 -7.09 29.80
CA SER A 265 -19.19 -8.33 29.86
C SER A 265 -18.62 -9.52 29.10
N GLU A 266 -17.42 -9.40 28.52
CA GLU A 266 -16.83 -10.37 27.58
C GLU A 266 -17.67 -10.61 26.31
N LYS A 267 -18.75 -9.85 26.10
CA LYS A 267 -19.60 -9.96 24.93
C LYS A 267 -19.09 -9.06 23.81
N MET A 268 -19.53 -9.37 22.59
CA MET A 268 -19.36 -8.50 21.43
C MET A 268 -20.66 -7.77 21.16
N PHE A 269 -20.59 -6.66 20.44
CA PHE A 269 -21.76 -5.97 19.90
C PHE A 269 -21.55 -5.63 18.43
N TYR A 270 -22.65 -5.39 17.71
CA TYR A 270 -22.66 -4.77 16.39
C TYR A 270 -23.98 -4.05 16.14
N LEU A 271 -24.00 -3.21 15.11
CA LEU A 271 -25.16 -2.46 14.65
C LEU A 271 -25.81 -3.19 13.47
N LEU A 272 -27.10 -3.52 13.59
CA LEU A 272 -27.87 -4.18 12.53
C LEU A 272 -28.88 -3.20 11.94
N LYS A 273 -28.69 -2.82 10.67
CA LYS A 273 -29.67 -2.02 9.93
C LYS A 273 -30.82 -2.91 9.43
N THR A 274 -32.04 -2.56 9.78
CA THR A 274 -33.29 -3.21 9.35
C THR A 274 -34.19 -2.21 8.63
N GLU A 275 -35.33 -2.67 8.09
CA GLU A 275 -36.32 -1.77 7.46
C GLU A 275 -36.86 -0.72 8.45
N ASP A 276 -37.04 -1.12 9.73
CA ASP A 276 -37.61 -0.28 10.78
C ASP A 276 -36.61 0.69 11.45
N GLY A 277 -35.31 0.60 11.14
CA GLY A 277 -34.27 1.36 11.83
C GLY A 277 -32.97 0.59 12.07
N THR A 278 -32.13 1.08 13.00
CA THR A 278 -30.89 0.38 13.40
C THR A 278 -31.07 -0.23 14.77
N ASN A 279 -30.70 -1.50 14.94
CA ASN A 279 -30.76 -2.23 16.19
C ASN A 279 -29.34 -2.47 16.74
N LEU A 280 -29.19 -2.38 18.05
CA LEU A 280 -27.98 -2.79 18.75
C LEU A 280 -28.09 -4.27 19.12
N ILE A 281 -27.17 -5.08 18.61
CA ILE A 281 -27.13 -6.52 18.85
C ILE A 281 -25.90 -6.85 19.70
N SER A 282 -26.07 -7.72 20.69
CA SER A 282 -24.97 -8.34 21.43
C SER A 282 -24.79 -9.80 21.01
N ILE A 283 -23.57 -10.31 21.07
CA ILE A 283 -23.21 -11.69 20.77
C ILE A 283 -22.43 -12.26 21.94
N ASP A 284 -22.86 -13.41 22.45
CA ASP A 284 -22.09 -14.21 23.40
C ASP A 284 -21.00 -15.00 22.65
N PRO A 285 -19.69 -14.83 22.93
CA PRO A 285 -18.63 -15.50 22.18
C PRO A 285 -18.54 -17.01 22.42
N ALA A 286 -19.10 -17.53 23.52
CA ALA A 286 -19.07 -18.96 23.83
C ALA A 286 -20.19 -19.72 23.13
N THR A 287 -21.39 -19.14 23.05
CA THR A 287 -22.59 -19.78 22.46
C THR A 287 -22.95 -19.26 21.07
N LEU A 288 -22.39 -18.12 20.66
CA LEU A 288 -22.77 -17.35 19.46
C LEU A 288 -24.23 -16.87 19.47
N GLN A 289 -24.89 -16.91 20.63
CA GLN A 289 -26.26 -16.42 20.76
C GLN A 289 -26.29 -14.90 20.59
N GLU A 290 -27.16 -14.43 19.69
CA GLU A 290 -27.40 -13.01 19.47
C GLU A 290 -28.60 -12.52 20.28
N THR A 291 -28.49 -11.35 20.88
CA THR A 291 -29.58 -10.70 21.64
C THR A 291 -29.69 -9.23 21.26
N ILE A 292 -30.91 -8.78 20.95
CA ILE A 292 -31.20 -7.36 20.70
C ILE A 292 -31.14 -6.62 22.04
N LEU A 293 -30.17 -5.71 22.20
CA LEU A 293 -30.05 -4.86 23.40
C LEU A 293 -30.94 -3.62 23.32
N ALA A 294 -31.05 -3.02 22.13
CA ALA A 294 -31.89 -1.85 21.88
C ALA A 294 -32.38 -1.86 20.43
N LYS A 295 -33.60 -1.35 20.21
CA LYS A 295 -34.21 -1.21 18.89
C LYS A 295 -34.28 0.25 18.47
N ASN A 296 -34.19 0.49 17.16
CA ASN A 296 -34.36 1.82 16.56
C ASN A 296 -33.44 2.89 17.17
N ILE A 297 -32.18 2.52 17.40
CA ILE A 297 -31.14 3.43 17.87
C ILE A 297 -30.66 4.34 16.71
N PRO A 298 -29.99 5.46 17.00
CA PRO A 298 -29.33 6.27 15.96
C PRO A 298 -28.39 5.45 15.07
N ASP A 299 -28.45 5.66 13.75
CA ASP A 299 -27.59 4.97 12.75
C ASP A 299 -26.18 5.59 12.67
N GLU A 300 -25.53 5.77 13.81
CA GLU A 300 -24.19 6.36 13.95
C GLU A 300 -23.20 5.33 14.50
N TYR A 301 -21.90 5.55 14.32
CA TYR A 301 -20.89 4.76 15.05
C TYR A 301 -20.92 5.13 16.53
N MET A 302 -20.83 4.13 17.40
CA MET A 302 -21.09 4.29 18.84
C MET A 302 -19.96 3.79 19.73
N THR A 303 -19.69 4.47 20.84
CA THR A 303 -18.73 4.04 21.86
C THR A 303 -19.49 3.72 23.14
N PHE A 304 -19.30 2.53 23.71
CA PHE A 304 -19.88 2.20 25.00
C PHE A 304 -19.24 2.99 26.14
N SER A 305 -20.04 3.40 27.11
CA SER A 305 -19.54 3.74 28.45
C SER A 305 -18.94 2.49 29.11
N PRO A 306 -17.90 2.63 29.96
CA PRO A 306 -17.31 1.51 30.68
C PRO A 306 -18.30 0.65 31.49
N ASP A 307 -19.42 1.22 31.95
CA ASP A 307 -20.48 0.50 32.67
C ASP A 307 -21.49 -0.24 31.78
N GLU A 308 -21.33 -0.17 30.45
CA GLU A 308 -22.19 -0.78 29.42
C GLU A 308 -23.65 -0.30 29.38
N ARG A 309 -23.96 0.85 30.01
CA ARG A 309 -25.35 1.38 30.06
C ARG A 309 -25.66 2.44 29.02
N THR A 310 -24.63 3.15 28.58
CA THR A 310 -24.75 4.32 27.71
C THR A 310 -23.90 4.13 26.46
N LEU A 311 -24.39 4.65 25.34
CA LEU A 311 -23.64 4.76 24.10
C LEU A 311 -23.37 6.24 23.82
N PHE A 312 -22.15 6.60 23.47
CA PHE A 312 -21.81 7.91 22.95
C PHE A 312 -21.65 7.85 21.45
N TYR A 313 -22.18 8.84 20.76
CA TYR A 313 -22.07 8.94 19.31
C TYR A 313 -22.00 10.41 18.89
N THR A 314 -21.57 10.65 17.66
CA THR A 314 -21.48 11.99 17.09
C THR A 314 -22.48 12.11 15.96
N LYS A 315 -23.28 13.18 15.95
CA LYS A 315 -24.10 13.56 14.79
C LYS A 315 -23.48 14.76 14.10
N GLN A 316 -23.48 14.73 12.78
CA GLN A 316 -23.06 15.85 11.97
C GLN A 316 -24.29 16.67 11.55
N GLU A 317 -24.21 17.97 11.79
CA GLU A 317 -25.10 18.97 11.23
C GLU A 317 -24.42 19.60 10.02
N LYS A 318 -25.17 19.72 8.92
CA LYS A 318 -24.67 20.40 7.71
C LYS A 318 -24.56 21.89 7.97
N GLY A 319 -23.43 22.47 7.58
CA GLY A 319 -23.29 23.93 7.55
C GLY A 319 -24.17 24.55 6.46
N GLU A 320 -24.24 25.88 6.42
CA GLU A 320 -24.94 26.57 5.32
C GLU A 320 -24.31 26.22 3.98
N GLU A 321 -25.10 25.61 3.09
CA GLU A 321 -24.72 25.37 1.70
C GLU A 321 -24.92 26.65 0.89
N THR A 322 -23.91 27.07 0.14
CA THR A 322 -23.99 28.22 -0.75
C THR A 322 -25.00 27.92 -1.87
N LYS A 323 -26.12 28.66 -1.91
CA LYS A 323 -27.22 28.42 -2.87
C LYS A 323 -27.00 29.04 -4.26
N GLY A 324 -25.92 29.78 -4.48
CA GLY A 324 -25.62 30.45 -5.76
C GLY A 324 -24.32 29.97 -6.39
N ASP A 325 -24.07 30.39 -7.63
CA ASP A 325 -22.87 30.04 -8.41
C ASP A 325 -21.57 30.65 -7.84
N LEU A 326 -21.69 31.61 -6.92
CA LEU A 326 -20.58 32.29 -6.26
C LEU A 326 -20.49 31.86 -4.80
N LYS A 327 -19.27 31.49 -4.37
CA LYS A 327 -18.96 31.15 -2.96
C LYS A 327 -17.99 32.17 -2.38
N LEU A 328 -18.43 32.88 -1.33
CA LEU A 328 -17.54 33.68 -0.49
C LEU A 328 -16.78 32.73 0.45
N LEU A 329 -15.44 32.80 0.44
CA LEU A 329 -14.59 32.10 1.39
C LEU A 329 -14.19 33.08 2.51
N LEU A 330 -14.51 32.74 3.76
CA LEU A 330 -14.19 33.55 4.94
C LEU A 330 -12.85 33.13 5.56
N SER A 331 -12.48 31.86 5.36
CA SER A 331 -11.24 31.25 5.83
C SER A 331 -10.55 30.43 4.72
N PRO A 332 -9.22 30.23 4.75
CA PRO A 332 -8.53 29.25 3.91
C PRO A 332 -9.14 27.83 3.98
N GLU A 333 -9.75 27.45 5.09
CA GLU A 333 -10.36 26.14 5.30
C GLU A 333 -11.68 25.97 4.53
N ASP A 334 -12.37 27.07 4.17
CA ASP A 334 -13.61 27.02 3.37
C ASP A 334 -13.40 26.48 1.95
N ARG A 335 -12.14 26.33 1.53
CA ARG A 335 -11.76 25.62 0.30
C ARG A 335 -12.09 24.13 0.35
N GLN A 336 -12.15 23.55 1.56
CA GLN A 336 -12.39 22.13 1.75
C GLN A 336 -13.90 21.80 1.69
N PRO A 337 -14.32 20.76 0.95
CA PRO A 337 -15.70 20.31 0.95
C PRO A 337 -16.18 19.92 2.35
N GLY A 338 -17.34 20.44 2.77
CA GLY A 338 -17.97 20.09 4.05
C GLY A 338 -17.30 20.71 5.30
N TYR A 339 -16.30 21.58 5.17
CA TYR A 339 -15.63 22.21 6.32
C TYR A 339 -16.59 22.96 7.25
N THR A 340 -17.68 23.51 6.71
CA THR A 340 -18.71 24.24 7.48
C THR A 340 -19.62 23.31 8.29
N ASN A 341 -19.57 22.00 8.08
CA ASN A 341 -20.33 21.05 8.89
C ASN A 341 -19.83 21.04 10.34
N ARG A 342 -20.73 20.80 11.29
CA ARG A 342 -20.40 20.74 12.72
C ARG A 342 -20.85 19.42 13.30
N SER A 343 -19.99 18.85 14.13
CA SER A 343 -20.23 17.56 14.75
C SER A 343 -20.37 17.70 16.26
N PHE A 344 -21.43 17.13 16.80
CA PHE A 344 -21.79 17.22 18.22
C PHE A 344 -21.90 15.84 18.86
N ILE A 345 -21.48 15.76 20.11
CA ILE A 345 -21.55 14.57 20.95
C ILE A 345 -22.96 14.42 21.51
N TYR A 346 -23.47 13.20 21.44
CA TYR A 346 -24.72 12.76 22.04
C TYR A 346 -24.46 11.53 22.92
N LYS A 347 -25.37 11.30 23.87
CA LYS A 347 -25.49 10.03 24.58
C LYS A 347 -26.83 9.36 24.29
N TYR A 348 -26.84 8.04 24.26
CA TYR A 348 -28.03 7.20 24.17
C TYR A 348 -28.06 6.26 25.38
N ASP A 349 -29.08 6.39 26.23
CA ASP A 349 -29.27 5.50 27.37
C ASP A 349 -30.05 4.24 26.93
N ILE A 350 -29.43 3.08 27.07
CA ILE A 350 -29.96 1.81 26.53
C ILE A 350 -31.29 1.43 27.20
N ARG A 351 -31.47 1.78 28.48
CA ARG A 351 -32.64 1.38 29.26
C ARG A 351 -33.89 2.21 28.94
N SER A 352 -33.73 3.53 28.90
CA SER A 352 -34.82 4.48 28.64
C SER A 352 -35.05 4.73 27.15
N GLY A 353 -34.05 4.45 26.32
CA GLY A 353 -34.05 4.80 24.90
C GLY A 353 -33.85 6.30 24.64
N LEU A 354 -33.52 7.09 25.66
CA LEU A 354 -33.33 8.53 25.53
C LEU A 354 -32.01 8.84 24.80
N SER A 355 -32.12 9.52 23.67
CA SER A 355 -31.00 10.14 22.97
C SER A 355 -30.90 11.62 23.35
N GLN A 356 -29.83 12.00 24.06
CA GLN A 356 -29.61 13.37 24.53
C GLN A 356 -28.37 13.98 23.87
N GLN A 357 -28.52 15.20 23.34
CA GLN A 357 -27.38 16.02 22.89
C GLN A 357 -26.59 16.54 24.09
N LEU A 358 -25.27 16.39 24.06
CA LEU A 358 -24.38 16.84 25.15
C LEU A 358 -23.63 18.13 24.80
N THR A 359 -23.34 18.36 23.53
CA THR A 359 -22.61 19.53 23.04
C THR A 359 -23.39 20.23 21.93
N TYR A 360 -23.28 21.54 21.84
CA TYR A 360 -23.91 22.36 20.80
C TYR A 360 -23.09 23.63 20.60
N GLY A 361 -23.08 24.19 19.39
CA GLY A 361 -22.44 25.49 19.12
C GLY A 361 -21.86 25.63 17.72
N SER A 362 -20.93 26.56 17.53
CA SER A 362 -20.28 26.84 16.25
C SER A 362 -19.02 26.01 16.00
N HIS A 363 -18.65 25.11 16.91
CA HIS A 363 -17.45 24.28 16.82
C HIS A 363 -17.81 22.80 16.70
N THR A 364 -17.01 22.08 15.93
CA THR A 364 -17.00 20.62 16.04
C THR A 364 -16.40 20.22 17.38
N THR A 365 -17.03 19.26 18.05
CA THR A 365 -16.59 18.71 19.33
C THR A 365 -16.23 17.24 19.16
N TRP A 366 -15.14 16.83 19.81
CA TRP A 366 -14.63 15.45 19.79
C TRP A 366 -14.66 14.84 21.18
N LEU A 367 -15.21 13.64 21.28
CA LEU A 367 -15.06 12.79 22.46
C LEU A 367 -13.64 12.22 22.46
N ASN A 368 -12.87 12.51 23.51
CA ASN A 368 -11.51 12.01 23.66
C ASN A 368 -11.46 10.76 24.53
N ASP A 369 -12.17 10.77 25.67
CA ASP A 369 -12.22 9.63 26.58
C ASP A 369 -13.41 9.68 27.54
N ILE A 370 -13.72 8.55 28.16
CA ILE A 370 -14.78 8.35 29.15
C ILE A 370 -14.15 7.83 30.45
N SER A 371 -14.43 8.47 31.58
CA SER A 371 -13.90 8.00 32.88
C SER A 371 -14.37 6.58 33.22
N ALA A 372 -13.57 5.84 33.97
CA ALA A 372 -13.85 4.44 34.32
C ALA A 372 -15.19 4.25 35.07
N ASP A 373 -15.64 5.26 35.82
CA ASP A 373 -16.93 5.28 36.51
C ASP A 373 -18.11 5.74 35.62
N SER A 374 -17.86 6.01 34.34
CA SER A 374 -18.82 6.48 33.33
C SER A 374 -19.49 7.82 33.65
N LYS A 375 -18.92 8.63 34.55
CA LYS A 375 -19.50 9.92 34.97
C LYS A 375 -18.89 11.13 34.30
N GLN A 376 -17.70 11.02 33.71
CA GLN A 376 -16.98 12.16 33.16
C GLN A 376 -16.53 11.88 31.73
N LEU A 377 -16.52 12.93 30.91
CA LEU A 377 -15.99 12.90 29.54
C LEU A 377 -14.81 13.86 29.41
N LEU A 378 -13.81 13.50 28.61
CA LEU A 378 -12.90 14.46 28.00
C LEU A 378 -13.44 14.87 26.64
N VAL A 379 -13.66 16.16 26.46
CA VAL A 379 -14.24 16.76 25.25
C VAL A 379 -13.29 17.84 24.74
N SER A 380 -12.93 17.79 23.46
CA SER A 380 -12.12 18.83 22.84
C SER A 380 -12.85 19.52 21.69
N PHE A 381 -12.44 20.75 21.42
CA PHE A 381 -12.78 21.49 20.21
C PHE A 381 -11.58 22.35 19.81
N THR A 382 -11.65 22.95 18.61
CA THR A 382 -10.58 23.77 18.09
C THR A 382 -11.07 25.12 17.61
N ASP A 383 -10.26 26.14 17.87
CA ASP A 383 -10.42 27.49 17.34
C ASP A 383 -9.44 27.68 16.18
N GLU A 384 -9.92 28.30 15.10
CA GLU A 384 -9.08 28.64 13.96
C GLU A 384 -8.33 29.95 14.23
N THR A 385 -7.01 29.95 14.02
CA THR A 385 -6.13 31.09 14.34
C THR A 385 -5.21 31.42 13.16
N VAL A 386 -5.75 31.71 11.99
CA VAL A 386 -4.99 31.95 10.74
C VAL A 386 -3.94 33.07 10.82
N THR A 387 -4.04 33.96 11.81
CA THR A 387 -3.10 35.07 12.03
C THR A 387 -1.93 34.73 12.94
N GLU A 388 -1.90 33.53 13.54
CA GLU A 388 -0.87 33.10 14.49
C GLU A 388 -0.46 31.64 14.22
N ARG A 389 0.80 31.29 14.49
CA ARG A 389 1.26 29.90 14.44
C ARG A 389 1.04 29.22 15.79
N PRO A 390 0.50 27.99 15.84
CA PRO A 390 -0.09 27.25 14.73
C PRO A 390 -1.46 27.83 14.36
N PHE A 391 -1.92 27.58 13.11
CA PHE A 391 -3.16 28.16 12.58
C PHE A 391 -4.45 27.57 13.16
N ARG A 392 -4.32 26.77 14.22
CA ARG A 392 -5.41 26.16 14.96
C ARG A 392 -4.96 25.94 16.39
N LYS A 393 -5.83 26.21 17.35
CA LYS A 393 -5.59 25.97 18.78
C LYS A 393 -6.66 25.05 19.36
N TYR A 394 -6.29 24.29 20.38
CA TYR A 394 -7.11 23.25 20.99
C TYR A 394 -7.53 23.66 22.39
N THR A 395 -8.79 23.40 22.70
CA THR A 395 -9.36 23.50 24.05
C THR A 395 -9.78 22.12 24.51
N MET A 396 -9.47 21.77 25.76
CA MET A 396 -9.86 20.50 26.39
C MET A 396 -10.68 20.76 27.64
N LEU A 397 -11.84 20.11 27.67
CA LEU A 397 -12.83 20.20 28.73
C LEU A 397 -13.01 18.84 29.39
N LYS A 398 -13.22 18.83 30.69
CA LYS A 398 -13.71 17.71 31.47
C LYS A 398 -15.16 17.99 31.83
N LEU A 399 -16.09 17.22 31.26
CA LEU A 399 -17.53 17.35 31.44
C LEU A 399 -18.02 16.32 32.46
N ASP A 400 -18.72 16.76 33.51
CA ASP A 400 -19.44 15.90 34.46
C ASP A 400 -20.85 15.60 33.93
N LEU A 401 -21.15 14.33 33.61
CA LEU A 401 -22.41 13.93 32.99
C LEU A 401 -23.65 14.08 33.88
N PRO A 402 -23.60 13.81 35.20
CA PRO A 402 -24.75 14.03 36.07
C PRO A 402 -25.16 15.50 36.21
N THR A 403 -24.20 16.41 36.37
CA THR A 403 -24.46 17.83 36.63
C THR A 403 -24.38 18.71 35.38
N MET A 404 -23.80 18.18 34.30
CA MET A 404 -23.37 18.94 33.11
C MET A 404 -22.39 20.08 33.42
N SER A 405 -21.72 20.04 34.58
CA SER A 405 -20.67 21.00 34.93
C SER A 405 -19.38 20.73 34.15
N VAL A 406 -18.63 21.79 33.87
CA VAL A 406 -17.43 21.74 33.02
C VAL A 406 -16.23 22.28 33.77
N ASP A 407 -15.13 21.53 33.77
CA ASP A 407 -13.79 21.96 34.20
C ASP A 407 -12.88 22.08 32.97
N THR A 408 -12.27 23.24 32.76
CA THR A 408 -11.35 23.46 31.64
C THR A 408 -9.96 22.96 32.03
N LEU A 409 -9.42 22.00 31.26
CA LEU A 409 -8.07 21.48 31.49
C LEU A 409 -7.01 22.40 30.86
N TRP A 410 -7.27 22.85 29.63
CA TRP A 410 -6.52 23.91 28.97
C TRP A 410 -7.38 24.55 27.88
N THR A 411 -7.01 25.75 27.47
CA THR A 411 -7.63 26.48 26.36
C THR A 411 -6.55 27.09 25.50
N ASN A 412 -6.84 27.27 24.20
CA ASN A 412 -5.96 27.95 23.26
C ASN A 412 -4.54 27.35 23.20
N GLU A 413 -4.39 26.03 23.34
CA GLU A 413 -3.08 25.38 23.19
C GLU A 413 -2.81 24.95 21.75
N GLY A 414 -1.67 25.35 21.20
CA GLY A 414 -1.34 25.09 19.81
C GLY A 414 -0.85 23.66 19.53
N PHE A 415 -0.26 23.02 20.53
CA PHE A 415 0.52 21.79 20.35
C PHE A 415 0.14 20.66 21.32
N ALA A 416 -1.01 20.77 21.99
CA ALA A 416 -1.62 19.71 22.80
C ALA A 416 -2.96 19.30 22.16
N TYR A 417 -3.05 18.08 21.67
CA TYR A 417 -4.08 17.67 20.70
C TYR A 417 -5.23 16.87 21.30
N GLY A 418 -4.95 16.02 22.30
CA GLY A 418 -5.94 15.14 22.92
C GLY A 418 -5.50 14.64 24.29
N ALA A 419 -6.41 13.98 25.00
CA ALA A 419 -6.09 13.37 26.30
C ALA A 419 -6.96 12.16 26.65
N THR A 420 -6.43 11.30 27.52
CA THR A 420 -7.13 10.14 28.10
C THR A 420 -6.97 10.13 29.62
N PHE A 421 -7.96 9.60 30.34
CA PHE A 421 -7.91 9.46 31.79
C PHE A 421 -6.93 8.35 32.20
N SER A 422 -6.26 8.55 33.34
CA SER A 422 -5.68 7.42 34.08
C SER A 422 -6.79 6.49 34.61
N PRO A 423 -6.51 5.21 34.88
CA PRO A 423 -7.52 4.26 35.38
C PRO A 423 -8.24 4.72 36.66
N ASP A 424 -7.57 5.48 37.52
CA ASP A 424 -8.13 6.04 38.76
C ASP A 424 -8.82 7.41 38.59
N GLY A 425 -8.82 7.96 37.37
CA GLY A 425 -9.43 9.25 37.04
C GLY A 425 -8.75 10.46 37.69
N LYS A 426 -7.55 10.32 38.28
CA LYS A 426 -6.84 11.42 38.95
C LYS A 426 -5.88 12.18 38.04
N LYS A 427 -5.49 11.57 36.94
CA LYS A 427 -4.55 12.15 35.96
C LYS A 427 -5.13 12.05 34.56
N VAL A 428 -4.57 12.84 33.66
CA VAL A 428 -4.78 12.67 32.22
C VAL A 428 -3.45 12.54 31.50
N LEU A 429 -3.39 11.60 30.56
CA LEU A 429 -2.30 11.46 29.60
C LEU A 429 -2.64 12.33 28.39
N ILE A 430 -1.76 13.25 28.04
CA ILE A 430 -1.95 14.24 26.98
C ILE A 430 -1.04 13.89 25.81
N SER A 431 -1.58 13.89 24.59
CA SER A 431 -0.80 13.82 23.35
C SER A 431 -0.52 15.23 22.80
N GLY A 432 0.69 15.47 22.32
CA GLY A 432 1.11 16.78 21.84
C GLY A 432 2.44 16.76 21.10
N ALA A 433 3.08 17.93 20.99
CA ALA A 433 4.42 18.09 20.43
C ALA A 433 5.32 18.90 21.37
N GLY A 434 6.61 19.04 21.01
CA GLY A 434 7.63 19.71 21.84
C GLY A 434 7.23 21.09 22.34
N GLU A 435 6.53 21.87 21.51
CA GLU A 435 6.13 23.27 21.79
C GLU A 435 4.93 23.41 22.73
N ALA A 436 4.26 22.31 23.12
CA ALA A 436 3.12 22.37 24.02
C ALA A 436 3.47 22.99 25.39
N PHE A 437 2.52 23.71 25.99
CA PHE A 437 2.63 24.25 27.35
C PHE A 437 3.89 25.13 27.54
N GLY A 438 4.18 25.99 26.58
CA GLY A 438 5.37 26.86 26.62
C GLY A 438 6.68 26.12 26.39
N GLY A 439 6.67 24.97 25.71
CA GLY A 439 7.88 24.25 25.31
C GLY A 439 8.51 23.37 26.37
N ILE A 440 7.79 22.99 27.44
CA ILE A 440 8.35 22.17 28.54
C ILE A 440 8.88 20.81 28.07
N GLY A 441 8.33 20.29 26.97
CA GLY A 441 8.72 19.01 26.34
C GLY A 441 9.90 19.09 25.37
N GLN A 442 10.40 20.29 25.05
CA GLN A 442 11.47 20.45 24.05
C GLN A 442 12.80 19.85 24.53
N ASN A 443 13.45 19.13 23.62
CA ASN A 443 14.83 18.65 23.76
C ASN A 443 15.57 18.80 22.42
N ILE A 444 15.84 20.05 22.05
CA ILE A 444 16.50 20.45 20.81
C ILE A 444 17.77 21.28 21.10
N ASP A 445 18.65 21.41 20.12
CA ASP A 445 19.85 22.23 20.25
C ASP A 445 19.53 23.72 20.12
N ALA A 446 20.43 24.58 20.62
CA ALA A 446 20.28 26.02 20.55
C ALA A 446 20.14 26.49 19.09
N GLY A 447 19.12 27.31 18.82
CA GLY A 447 18.83 27.83 17.47
C GLY A 447 17.97 26.91 16.60
N GLN A 448 17.66 25.69 17.04
CA GLN A 448 16.68 24.85 16.38
C GLN A 448 15.24 25.27 16.73
N ILE A 449 14.31 24.94 15.84
CA ILE A 449 12.87 25.01 16.10
C ILE A 449 12.35 23.57 16.14
N ALA A 450 11.53 23.24 17.14
CA ALA A 450 10.98 21.89 17.27
C ALA A 450 10.10 21.54 16.06
N ASN A 451 10.23 20.31 15.58
CA ASN A 451 9.34 19.79 14.56
C ASN A 451 8.02 19.35 15.21
N SER A 452 6.93 20.08 14.93
CA SER A 452 5.61 19.82 15.52
C SER A 452 4.98 18.48 15.12
N TYR A 453 5.54 17.79 14.12
CA TYR A 453 5.12 16.42 13.77
C TYR A 453 5.75 15.35 14.65
N ASN A 454 6.75 15.69 15.48
CA ASN A 454 7.32 14.76 16.43
C ASN A 454 6.40 14.62 17.65
N GLY A 455 5.61 13.55 17.68
CA GLY A 455 4.64 13.29 18.73
C GLY A 455 5.30 13.06 20.09
N LEU A 456 4.81 13.76 21.11
CA LEU A 456 5.19 13.65 22.51
C LEU A 456 3.96 13.37 23.37
N ALA A 457 4.22 12.89 24.59
CA ALA A 457 3.23 12.68 25.63
C ALA A 457 3.60 13.39 26.93
N PHE A 458 2.56 13.85 27.64
CA PHE A 458 2.62 14.53 28.94
C PHE A 458 1.62 13.90 29.90
N ILE A 459 1.85 14.05 31.21
CA ILE A 459 0.86 13.67 32.23
C ILE A 459 0.48 14.90 33.04
N MET A 460 -0.82 15.20 33.13
CA MET A 460 -1.34 16.22 34.03
C MET A 460 -1.99 15.57 35.26
N ASP A 461 -1.65 16.05 36.45
CA ASP A 461 -2.40 15.76 37.67
C ASP A 461 -3.62 16.69 37.74
N LEU A 462 -4.82 16.12 37.84
CA LEU A 462 -6.06 16.91 37.74
C LEU A 462 -6.31 17.79 38.97
N SER A 463 -5.73 17.48 40.12
CA SER A 463 -5.93 18.22 41.36
C SER A 463 -5.02 19.46 41.43
N THR A 464 -3.77 19.30 41.00
CA THR A 464 -2.75 20.37 41.04
C THR A 464 -2.62 21.11 39.72
N LYS A 465 -3.14 20.52 38.62
CA LYS A 465 -2.94 20.94 37.23
C LYS A 465 -1.47 20.97 36.80
N GLN A 466 -0.57 20.33 37.56
CA GLN A 466 0.84 20.20 37.22
C GLN A 466 1.01 19.23 36.03
N ILE A 467 1.85 19.60 35.06
CA ILE A 467 2.12 18.83 33.83
C ILE A 467 3.56 18.33 33.83
N ASP A 468 3.76 17.03 33.60
CA ASP A 468 5.05 16.36 33.46
C ASP A 468 5.30 15.94 32.00
N PRO A 469 6.36 16.43 31.32
CA PRO A 469 6.70 16.04 29.96
C PRO A 469 7.44 14.69 29.92
N ILE A 470 6.69 13.60 30.12
CA ILE A 470 7.24 12.24 30.31
C ILE A 470 8.07 11.69 29.14
N THR A 471 7.97 12.27 27.95
CA THR A 471 8.69 11.85 26.73
C THR A 471 9.76 12.85 26.27
N LYS A 472 10.11 13.86 27.10
CA LYS A 472 11.12 14.87 26.74
C LYS A 472 12.46 14.26 26.28
N ASN A 473 12.90 13.20 26.96
CA ASN A 473 14.17 12.51 26.69
C ASN A 473 13.95 11.13 26.02
N PHE A 474 12.86 10.98 25.27
CA PHE A 474 12.51 9.75 24.57
C PHE A 474 12.57 10.01 23.06
N ASP A 475 13.47 9.32 22.36
CA ASP A 475 13.74 9.59 20.95
C ASP A 475 12.63 9.15 19.97
N PRO A 476 11.92 8.02 20.19
CA PRO A 476 10.81 7.64 19.34
C PRO A 476 9.65 8.64 19.38
N SER A 477 9.01 8.86 18.23
CA SER A 477 7.83 9.71 18.11
C SER A 477 6.59 8.93 18.50
N ILE A 478 5.74 9.50 19.34
CA ILE A 478 4.49 8.86 19.77
C ILE A 478 3.45 8.93 18.64
N ASP A 479 2.96 7.76 18.19
CA ASP A 479 1.86 7.68 17.23
C ASP A 479 0.51 7.54 17.94
N ASN A 480 0.48 6.70 18.99
CA ASN A 480 -0.71 6.43 19.79
C ASN A 480 -0.30 6.00 21.21
N SER A 481 -1.20 6.20 22.18
CA SER A 481 -0.96 5.85 23.58
C SER A 481 -2.24 5.51 24.32
N PHE A 482 -2.18 4.58 25.26
CA PHE A 482 -3.30 4.26 26.14
C PHE A 482 -2.83 3.72 27.50
N TRP A 483 -3.67 3.90 28.52
CA TRP A 483 -3.49 3.28 29.84
C TRP A 483 -4.00 1.84 29.84
N ASN A 484 -3.24 0.92 30.41
CA ASN A 484 -3.75 -0.40 30.73
C ASN A 484 -4.27 -0.43 32.18
N LYS A 485 -5.52 -0.87 32.34
CA LYS A 485 -6.19 -0.90 33.64
C LYS A 485 -5.63 -1.97 34.60
N LYS A 486 -4.99 -3.01 34.05
CA LYS A 486 -4.53 -4.16 34.83
C LYS A 486 -3.21 -3.92 35.54
N ASP A 487 -2.24 -3.32 34.84
CA ASP A 487 -0.90 -3.05 35.37
C ASP A 487 -0.64 -1.56 35.66
N ASN A 488 -1.56 -0.67 35.29
CA ASN A 488 -1.44 0.77 35.44
C ASN A 488 -0.22 1.37 34.70
N LEU A 489 0.23 0.69 33.63
CA LEU A 489 1.25 1.20 32.72
C LEU A 489 0.59 1.94 31.56
N ILE A 490 1.37 2.81 30.92
CA ILE A 490 0.99 3.43 29.64
C ILE A 490 1.71 2.69 28.52
N TYR A 491 0.96 2.26 27.51
CA TYR A 491 1.49 1.63 26.32
C TYR A 491 1.54 2.66 25.19
N PHE A 492 2.70 2.78 24.55
CA PHE A 492 2.97 3.69 23.45
C PHE A 492 3.27 2.89 22.18
N ARG A 493 2.51 3.15 21.11
CA ARG A 493 2.90 2.78 19.75
C ARG A 493 3.72 3.94 19.19
N THR A 494 4.91 3.65 18.69
CA THR A 494 5.90 4.70 18.37
C THR A 494 6.54 4.47 17.02
N THR A 495 6.72 5.54 16.25
CA THR A 495 7.68 5.58 15.15
C THR A 495 9.09 5.68 15.76
N ASP A 496 9.89 4.64 15.57
CA ASP A 496 11.24 4.49 16.12
C ASP A 496 12.19 4.22 14.95
N LYS A 497 12.70 5.30 14.37
CA LYS A 497 13.43 5.29 13.09
C LYS A 497 12.52 4.73 11.98
N ASP A 498 12.97 3.72 11.24
CA ASP A 498 12.21 3.02 10.20
C ASP A 498 11.35 1.85 10.72
N TYR A 499 11.30 1.67 12.05
CA TYR A 499 10.44 0.71 12.73
C TYR A 499 9.19 1.38 13.30
N VAL A 500 8.19 0.55 13.62
CA VAL A 500 7.15 0.95 14.58
C VAL A 500 7.13 -0.05 15.71
N ASN A 501 7.44 0.42 16.92
CA ASN A 501 7.59 -0.39 18.11
C ASN A 501 6.54 -0.06 19.19
N MET A 502 6.32 -1.01 20.10
CA MET A 502 5.56 -0.78 21.33
C MET A 502 6.50 -0.58 22.52
N TYR A 503 6.21 0.44 23.34
CA TYR A 503 6.90 0.69 24.60
C TYR A 503 5.90 0.74 25.75
N ALA A 504 6.25 0.18 26.90
CA ALA A 504 5.52 0.35 28.14
C ALA A 504 6.23 1.40 29.01
N TYR A 505 5.48 2.34 29.58
CA TYR A 505 5.96 3.35 30.49
C TYR A 505 5.36 3.13 31.88
N ASN A 506 6.24 3.08 32.89
CA ASN A 506 5.86 3.01 34.29
C ASN A 506 5.83 4.43 34.89
N PRO A 507 4.65 4.99 35.23
CA PRO A 507 4.55 6.34 35.77
C PRO A 507 5.20 6.52 37.13
N SER A 508 5.26 5.47 37.97
CA SER A 508 5.86 5.52 39.30
C SER A 508 7.39 5.53 39.23
N GLY A 509 7.96 4.73 38.31
CA GLY A 509 9.40 4.64 38.10
C GLY A 509 9.96 5.63 37.08
N LYS A 510 9.10 6.26 36.26
CA LYS A 510 9.44 7.10 35.11
C LYS A 510 10.38 6.41 34.10
N THR A 511 10.11 5.13 33.82
CA THR A 511 10.95 4.30 32.94
C THR A 511 10.18 3.76 31.75
N PHE A 512 10.80 3.76 30.58
CA PHE A 512 10.32 3.10 29.36
C PHE A 512 10.94 1.72 29.20
N THR A 513 10.15 0.74 28.74
CA THR A 513 10.61 -0.60 28.35
C THR A 513 10.07 -0.93 26.97
N LYS A 514 10.95 -1.22 26.01
CA LYS A 514 10.56 -1.71 24.69
C LYS A 514 10.01 -3.12 24.80
N LEU A 515 8.86 -3.41 24.21
CA LEU A 515 8.30 -4.75 24.18
C LEU A 515 9.00 -5.60 23.09
N PRO A 516 9.39 -6.86 23.37
CA PRO A 516 10.01 -7.76 22.39
C PRO A 516 8.94 -8.39 21.47
N LEU A 517 8.39 -7.59 20.56
CA LEU A 517 7.43 -8.04 19.56
C LEU A 517 8.15 -8.55 18.30
N ASN A 518 7.48 -9.41 17.52
CA ASN A 518 8.11 -10.17 16.43
C ASN A 518 8.12 -9.47 15.07
N GLU A 519 7.40 -8.35 14.92
CA GLU A 519 7.29 -7.63 13.65
C GLU A 519 7.99 -6.27 13.72
N GLU A 520 8.62 -5.85 12.62
CA GLU A 520 9.36 -4.58 12.54
C GLU A 520 8.45 -3.34 12.56
N VAL A 521 7.23 -3.48 12.03
CA VAL A 521 6.22 -2.43 11.99
C VAL A 521 4.92 -2.95 12.60
N ILE A 522 4.69 -2.61 13.87
CA ILE A 522 3.43 -2.90 14.56
C ILE A 522 2.32 -2.01 14.01
N ARG A 523 1.19 -2.59 13.57
CA ARG A 523 0.05 -1.85 13.01
C ARG A 523 -1.04 -1.59 14.05
N SER A 524 -1.28 -2.56 14.92
CA SER A 524 -2.21 -2.46 16.03
C SER A 524 -1.71 -3.28 17.22
N PHE A 525 -2.05 -2.85 18.43
CA PHE A 525 -1.78 -3.55 19.67
C PHE A 525 -2.96 -3.31 20.63
N SER A 526 -3.64 -4.39 21.03
CA SER A 526 -4.86 -4.35 21.84
C SER A 526 -4.66 -5.22 23.08
N THR A 527 -4.83 -4.64 24.27
CA THR A 527 -4.69 -5.34 25.55
C THR A 527 -6.03 -5.78 26.10
N ALA A 528 -6.04 -6.87 26.87
CA ALA A 528 -7.13 -7.16 27.78
C ALA A 528 -7.15 -6.16 28.95
N ASP A 529 -8.33 -5.85 29.45
CA ASP A 529 -8.53 -4.94 30.58
C ASP A 529 -8.31 -5.65 31.92
N ASN A 530 -8.62 -6.94 32.01
CA ASN A 530 -8.62 -7.72 33.25
C ASN A 530 -7.48 -8.76 33.34
N ALA A 531 -6.70 -8.91 32.26
CA ALA A 531 -5.61 -9.87 32.14
C ALA A 531 -4.35 -9.24 31.53
N LEU A 532 -3.17 -9.77 31.87
CA LEU A 532 -1.89 -9.37 31.27
C LEU A 532 -1.66 -10.08 29.93
N SER A 533 -2.59 -9.87 29.01
CA SER A 533 -2.62 -10.47 27.67
C SER A 533 -2.93 -9.40 26.64
N ALA A 534 -2.37 -9.53 25.44
CA ALA A 534 -2.64 -8.66 24.32
C ALA A 534 -2.70 -9.46 23.01
N ILE A 535 -3.28 -8.85 21.99
CA ILE A 535 -3.16 -9.28 20.60
C ILE A 535 -2.62 -8.11 19.78
N TYR A 536 -1.77 -8.42 18.83
CA TYR A 536 -1.25 -7.43 17.90
C TYR A 536 -1.14 -8.02 16.52
N PHE A 537 -1.06 -7.14 15.53
CA PHE A 537 -0.60 -7.51 14.21
C PHE A 537 0.41 -6.49 13.69
N GLY A 538 1.31 -6.96 12.85
CA GLY A 538 2.36 -6.15 12.27
C GLY A 538 2.78 -6.70 10.91
N VAL A 539 3.74 -6.01 10.31
CA VAL A 539 4.36 -6.36 9.04
C VAL A 539 5.87 -6.13 9.18
N SER A 540 6.67 -6.90 8.44
CA SER A 540 8.11 -6.68 8.33
C SER A 540 8.53 -6.47 6.88
N GLN A 541 9.80 -6.16 6.65
CA GLN A 541 10.33 -5.89 5.31
C GLN A 541 10.21 -7.07 4.32
N SER A 542 10.11 -8.31 4.83
CA SER A 542 10.12 -9.54 4.02
C SER A 542 8.99 -10.51 4.37
N ASN A 543 7.94 -10.05 5.05
CA ASN A 543 6.71 -10.80 5.26
C ASN A 543 5.50 -9.85 5.22
N SER A 544 4.32 -10.38 4.88
CA SER A 544 3.06 -9.65 4.94
C SER A 544 2.48 -9.66 6.35
N THR A 545 1.29 -9.08 6.56
CA THR A 545 0.73 -8.92 7.89
C THR A 545 0.44 -10.23 8.61
N ARG A 546 0.94 -10.32 9.85
CA ARG A 546 0.78 -11.46 10.76
C ARG A 546 0.20 -11.03 12.09
N ALA A 547 -0.60 -11.89 12.70
CA ALA A 547 -1.20 -11.65 14.01
C ALA A 547 -0.58 -12.56 15.09
N TYR A 548 -0.42 -12.00 16.28
CA TYR A 548 0.19 -12.65 17.44
C TYR A 548 -0.63 -12.39 18.69
N LEU A 549 -0.81 -13.43 19.50
CA LEU A 549 -1.07 -13.25 20.93
C LEU A 549 0.22 -12.88 21.63
N TYR A 550 0.12 -12.02 22.64
CA TYR A 550 1.23 -11.56 23.43
C TYR A 550 0.94 -11.71 24.92
N ASP A 551 1.71 -12.55 25.58
CA ASP A 551 1.73 -12.64 27.05
C ASP A 551 2.58 -11.49 27.58
N ILE A 552 1.94 -10.50 28.19
CA ILE A 552 2.61 -9.29 28.69
C ILE A 552 3.55 -9.64 29.85
N LYS A 553 3.15 -10.58 30.71
CA LYS A 553 3.92 -10.97 31.90
C LYS A 553 5.20 -11.68 31.52
N ASN A 554 5.12 -12.63 30.60
CA ASN A 554 6.26 -13.45 30.16
C ASN A 554 6.97 -12.88 28.94
N GLN A 555 6.47 -11.77 28.39
CA GLN A 555 6.99 -11.11 27.18
C GLN A 555 7.14 -12.05 25.99
N LYS A 556 6.12 -12.87 25.73
CA LYS A 556 6.15 -13.91 24.71
C LYS A 556 5.08 -13.72 23.65
N SER A 557 5.50 -13.69 22.39
CA SER A 557 4.60 -13.68 21.23
C SER A 557 4.31 -15.10 20.73
N THR A 558 3.05 -15.40 20.46
CA THR A 558 2.58 -16.65 19.82
C THR A 558 1.82 -16.30 18.55
N MET A 559 2.30 -16.75 17.39
CA MET A 559 1.65 -16.46 16.12
C MET A 559 0.30 -17.17 16.02
N VAL A 560 -0.75 -16.44 15.64
CA VAL A 560 -2.11 -16.98 15.49
C VAL A 560 -2.66 -16.84 14.07
N ALA A 561 -2.06 -15.99 13.23
CA ALA A 561 -2.40 -15.91 11.81
C ALA A 561 -1.20 -15.46 10.96
N ASP A 562 -0.95 -16.19 9.86
CA ASP A 562 -0.06 -15.79 8.76
C ASP A 562 -0.74 -16.12 7.41
N PRO A 563 -1.83 -15.43 7.07
CA PRO A 563 -2.69 -15.82 5.94
C PRO A 563 -2.02 -15.62 4.57
N TYR A 564 -0.90 -14.90 4.51
CA TYR A 564 -0.19 -14.62 3.27
C TYR A 564 0.94 -15.61 2.99
N ASN A 565 1.32 -16.44 3.97
CA ASN A 565 2.46 -17.34 3.88
C ASN A 565 2.44 -18.24 2.63
N ASP A 566 1.28 -18.80 2.29
CA ASP A 566 1.16 -19.70 1.14
C ASP A 566 1.58 -18.98 -0.15
N ARG A 567 1.09 -17.75 -0.36
CA ARG A 567 1.44 -16.93 -1.51
C ARG A 567 2.91 -16.50 -1.46
N LEU A 568 3.39 -16.07 -0.29
CA LEU A 568 4.79 -15.67 -0.10
C LEU A 568 5.75 -16.82 -0.39
N SER A 569 5.36 -18.06 -0.05
CA SER A 569 6.15 -19.25 -0.29
C SER A 569 6.40 -19.50 -1.77
N GLU A 570 5.52 -19.02 -2.67
CA GLU A 570 5.72 -19.11 -4.12
C GLU A 570 6.66 -18.02 -4.67
N MET A 571 7.05 -17.05 -3.83
CA MET A 571 7.89 -15.93 -4.24
C MET A 571 9.34 -16.16 -3.86
N THR A 572 10.24 -15.72 -4.71
CA THR A 572 11.66 -15.55 -4.36
C THR A 572 11.92 -14.08 -4.15
N LEU A 573 12.30 -13.72 -2.92
CA LEU A 573 12.65 -12.35 -2.53
C LEU A 573 14.16 -12.13 -2.68
N GLY A 574 14.53 -10.85 -2.82
CA GLY A 574 15.91 -10.42 -2.71
C GLY A 574 16.40 -10.45 -1.26
N LYS A 575 17.72 -10.38 -1.06
CA LYS A 575 18.28 -10.13 0.27
C LYS A 575 18.03 -8.66 0.63
N ALA A 576 17.53 -8.41 1.84
CA ALA A 576 17.45 -7.09 2.43
C ALA A 576 18.48 -6.98 3.57
N GLU A 577 19.27 -5.91 3.59
CA GLU A 577 20.30 -5.67 4.60
C GLU A 577 20.42 -4.20 4.95
N ASP A 578 20.77 -3.90 6.19
CA ASP A 578 20.97 -2.52 6.62
C ASP A 578 22.30 -1.99 6.07
N TRP A 579 22.28 -0.76 5.58
CA TRP A 579 23.49 -0.04 5.26
C TRP A 579 23.33 1.41 5.73
N ASN A 580 24.13 1.76 6.73
CA ASN A 580 24.15 3.06 7.38
C ASN A 580 25.48 3.74 7.07
N PHE A 581 25.51 5.06 7.06
CA PHE A 581 26.75 5.82 6.96
C PHE A 581 26.72 7.02 7.87
N THR A 582 27.89 7.59 8.17
CA THR A 582 27.99 8.88 8.87
C THR A 582 28.24 9.96 7.84
N ASN A 583 27.38 10.97 7.80
CA ASN A 583 27.55 12.09 6.88
C ASN A 583 28.69 13.02 7.32
N SER A 584 29.03 13.96 6.45
CA SER A 584 30.06 14.98 6.67
C SER A 584 29.85 15.89 7.89
N ALA A 585 28.65 15.90 8.48
CA ALA A 585 28.37 16.62 9.72
C ALA A 585 28.40 15.73 10.98
N GLY A 586 28.82 14.46 10.87
CA GLY A 586 28.87 13.53 11.99
C GLY A 586 27.52 12.93 12.39
N THR A 587 26.48 13.08 11.57
CA THR A 587 25.16 12.45 11.80
C THR A 587 25.15 11.06 11.18
N GLU A 588 24.76 10.04 11.95
CA GLU A 588 24.47 8.72 11.39
C GLU A 588 23.16 8.75 10.59
N ILE A 589 23.23 8.40 9.32
CA ILE A 589 22.09 8.29 8.41
C ILE A 589 21.79 6.80 8.21
N LYS A 590 20.56 6.41 8.52
CA LYS A 590 20.11 5.01 8.39
C LYS A 590 19.67 4.71 6.95
N GLY A 591 19.81 3.45 6.56
CA GLY A 591 19.26 2.97 5.30
C GLY A 591 19.21 1.45 5.20
N SER A 592 18.49 0.97 4.18
CA SER A 592 18.38 -0.44 3.85
C SER A 592 18.61 -0.67 2.35
N CYS A 593 19.33 -1.74 2.06
CA CYS A 593 19.70 -2.19 0.72
C CYS A 593 18.92 -3.47 0.39
N TYR A 594 18.34 -3.52 -0.81
CA TYR A 594 17.72 -4.72 -1.36
C TYR A 594 18.49 -5.14 -2.61
N LEU A 595 18.98 -6.37 -2.60
CA LEU A 595 19.69 -6.97 -3.71
C LEU A 595 18.71 -7.76 -4.59
N PRO A 596 18.93 -7.82 -5.92
CA PRO A 596 18.15 -8.69 -6.79
C PRO A 596 18.08 -10.15 -6.31
N PRO A 597 16.98 -10.87 -6.54
CA PRO A 597 16.97 -12.33 -6.46
C PRO A 597 18.09 -12.93 -7.33
N ASN A 598 18.74 -14.00 -6.86
CA ASN A 598 19.88 -14.63 -7.52
C ASN A 598 21.04 -13.65 -7.80
N PHE A 599 21.28 -12.72 -6.87
CA PHE A 599 22.36 -11.76 -6.94
C PHE A 599 23.73 -12.41 -7.17
N ASP A 600 24.51 -11.82 -8.06
CA ASP A 600 25.85 -12.24 -8.43
C ASP A 600 26.77 -11.01 -8.35
N ALA A 601 27.64 -10.99 -7.34
CA ALA A 601 28.53 -9.87 -7.07
C ALA A 601 29.54 -9.57 -8.20
N SER A 602 29.72 -10.49 -9.16
CA SER A 602 30.56 -10.28 -10.35
C SER A 602 29.89 -9.43 -11.42
N LYS A 603 28.57 -9.24 -11.35
CA LYS A 603 27.78 -8.44 -12.30
C LYS A 603 27.66 -6.99 -11.86
N LYS A 604 27.32 -6.12 -12.82
CA LYS A 604 26.97 -4.72 -12.60
C LYS A 604 25.47 -4.53 -12.70
N TYR A 605 24.88 -3.92 -11.67
CA TYR A 605 23.44 -3.70 -11.56
C TYR A 605 23.11 -2.20 -11.60
N PRO A 606 22.04 -1.78 -12.30
CA PRO A 606 21.46 -0.46 -12.08
C PRO A 606 20.93 -0.34 -10.64
N MET A 607 20.87 0.89 -10.12
CA MET A 607 20.39 1.15 -8.76
C MET A 607 19.19 2.08 -8.75
N ILE A 608 18.24 1.86 -7.85
CA ILE A 608 17.14 2.77 -7.55
C ILE A 608 17.29 3.26 -6.11
N VAL A 609 17.30 4.56 -5.92
CA VAL A 609 17.31 5.21 -4.61
C VAL A 609 15.89 5.64 -4.26
N TYR A 610 15.40 5.19 -3.11
CA TYR A 610 14.07 5.56 -2.61
C TYR A 610 14.20 6.31 -1.28
N TYR A 611 13.43 7.37 -1.16
CA TYR A 611 13.27 8.16 0.05
C TYR A 611 11.87 8.76 0.03
N TYR A 612 11.28 8.93 1.22
CA TYR A 612 10.20 9.90 1.35
C TYR A 612 10.80 11.29 1.59
N GLY A 613 11.73 11.42 2.53
CA GLY A 613 12.23 12.72 2.97
C GLY A 613 11.14 13.55 3.66
N GLY A 614 11.53 14.59 4.38
CA GLY A 614 10.59 15.45 5.10
C GLY A 614 10.38 15.00 6.54
N THR A 615 9.13 14.98 7.01
CA THR A 615 8.81 14.76 8.44
C THR A 615 8.73 13.28 8.85
N SER A 616 8.57 12.34 7.91
CA SER A 616 8.30 10.94 8.23
C SER A 616 9.34 9.99 7.63
N PRO A 617 9.76 8.96 8.37
CA PRO A 617 10.64 7.93 7.84
C PRO A 617 9.89 6.98 6.88
N THR A 618 10.66 6.27 6.06
CA THR A 618 10.14 5.18 5.24
C THR A 618 10.14 3.89 6.04
N SER A 619 8.97 3.37 6.41
CA SER A 619 8.88 2.17 7.28
C SER A 619 9.31 0.87 6.59
N ARG A 620 9.77 -0.11 7.38
CA ARG A 620 10.14 -1.47 6.95
C ARG A 620 8.92 -2.35 6.64
N THR A 621 8.29 -2.13 5.49
CA THR A 621 7.09 -2.88 5.09
C THR A 621 7.31 -3.68 3.81
N PHE A 622 6.80 -4.91 3.78
CA PHE A 622 6.80 -5.73 2.57
C PHE A 622 5.95 -5.10 1.46
N GLU A 623 4.74 -4.65 1.78
CA GLU A 623 3.88 -3.93 0.84
C GLU A 623 4.05 -2.41 0.90
N GLY A 624 3.78 -1.76 -0.23
CA GLY A 624 3.76 -0.31 -0.34
C GLY A 624 3.51 0.15 -1.77
N PRO A 625 3.39 1.48 -1.99
CA PRO A 625 3.35 2.04 -3.35
C PRO A 625 4.70 1.95 -4.08
N TYR A 626 5.82 1.94 -3.36
CA TYR A 626 7.19 1.81 -3.87
C TYR A 626 7.91 0.58 -3.25
N PRO A 627 7.40 -0.63 -3.49
CA PRO A 627 7.87 -1.84 -2.83
C PRO A 627 9.27 -2.23 -3.30
N ALA A 628 10.26 -2.14 -2.41
CA ALA A 628 11.66 -2.34 -2.76
C ALA A 628 11.97 -3.74 -3.29
N HIS A 629 11.33 -4.79 -2.75
CA HIS A 629 11.44 -6.15 -3.26
C HIS A 629 10.98 -6.29 -4.72
N VAL A 630 10.01 -5.49 -5.16
CA VAL A 630 9.55 -5.49 -6.57
C VAL A 630 10.55 -4.76 -7.46
N PHE A 631 11.17 -3.67 -7.00
CA PHE A 631 12.29 -3.07 -7.72
C PHE A 631 13.46 -4.06 -7.82
N ALA A 632 13.83 -4.70 -6.70
CA ALA A 632 14.91 -5.69 -6.68
C ALA A 632 14.64 -6.88 -7.60
N SER A 633 13.40 -7.37 -7.67
CA SER A 633 13.02 -8.47 -8.57
C SER A 633 13.18 -8.16 -10.05
N GLN A 634 13.23 -6.89 -10.42
CA GLN A 634 13.53 -6.44 -11.77
C GLN A 634 15.03 -6.24 -12.01
N GLY A 635 15.91 -6.73 -11.12
CA GLY A 635 17.36 -6.64 -11.34
C GLY A 635 17.96 -5.29 -10.98
N TYR A 636 17.31 -4.51 -10.11
CA TYR A 636 17.88 -3.28 -9.54
C TYR A 636 18.46 -3.56 -8.15
N VAL A 637 19.59 -2.96 -7.80
CA VAL A 637 19.91 -2.73 -6.39
C VAL A 637 19.02 -1.59 -5.90
N VAL A 638 18.40 -1.72 -4.72
CA VAL A 638 17.52 -0.68 -4.18
C VAL A 638 18.11 -0.17 -2.89
N TYR A 639 18.31 1.14 -2.78
CA TYR A 639 18.76 1.77 -1.55
C TYR A 639 17.67 2.68 -1.01
N ILE A 640 17.09 2.30 0.14
CA ILE A 640 16.16 3.15 0.88
C ILE A 640 16.96 3.92 1.93
N ILE A 641 16.93 5.25 1.85
CA ILE A 641 17.66 6.13 2.76
C ILE A 641 16.71 6.92 3.66
N GLN A 642 17.09 7.07 4.94
CA GLN A 642 16.36 7.85 5.95
C GLN A 642 17.12 9.17 6.22
N PRO A 643 16.99 10.18 5.34
CA PRO A 643 17.72 11.43 5.48
C PRO A 643 17.30 12.21 6.73
N SER A 644 18.14 13.16 7.16
CA SER A 644 17.88 14.03 8.30
C SER A 644 16.55 14.78 8.20
N GLY A 645 15.88 14.94 9.35
CA GLY A 645 14.62 15.69 9.47
C GLY A 645 13.38 14.84 9.79
N ALA A 646 13.46 13.52 9.58
CA ALA A 646 12.37 12.61 9.91
C ALA A 646 12.14 12.48 11.43
N THR A 647 10.89 12.28 11.84
CA THR A 647 10.53 11.97 13.23
C THR A 647 10.95 10.55 13.62
N GLY A 648 11.00 10.28 14.93
CA GLY A 648 11.38 8.96 15.46
C GLY A 648 12.89 8.71 15.59
N PHE A 649 13.72 9.69 15.23
CA PHE A 649 15.17 9.70 15.44
C PHE A 649 15.59 10.63 16.61
N GLY A 650 14.63 11.08 17.42
CA GLY A 650 14.82 12.11 18.43
C GLY A 650 14.53 13.54 17.93
N GLN A 651 14.19 14.42 18.87
CA GLN A 651 13.73 15.78 18.58
C GLN A 651 14.77 16.61 17.81
N LYS A 652 16.06 16.46 18.12
CA LYS A 652 17.17 17.17 17.44
C LYS A 652 17.28 16.81 15.98
N PHE A 653 17.14 15.52 15.65
CA PHE A 653 17.17 15.03 14.28
C PHE A 653 15.93 15.49 13.50
N ALA A 654 14.75 15.42 14.12
CA ALA A 654 13.49 15.87 13.52
C ALA A 654 13.48 17.39 13.25
N ALA A 655 14.09 18.18 14.13
CA ALA A 655 14.19 19.64 13.99
C ALA A 655 15.00 20.08 12.75
N LEU A 656 15.85 19.21 12.18
CA LEU A 656 16.61 19.51 10.96
C LEU A 656 15.73 19.68 9.72
N HIS A 657 14.45 19.29 9.77
CA HIS A 657 13.47 19.53 8.70
C HIS A 657 12.96 20.97 8.68
N VAL A 658 12.90 21.64 9.84
CA VAL A 658 12.22 22.93 9.97
C VAL A 658 13.02 24.04 9.27
N ASN A 659 12.35 24.79 8.39
CA ASN A 659 12.94 25.83 7.53
C ASN A 659 14.07 25.35 6.59
N ALA A 660 14.12 24.05 6.30
CA ALA A 660 15.24 23.42 5.59
C ALA A 660 14.86 22.72 4.28
N TRP A 661 13.67 22.98 3.70
CA TRP A 661 13.11 22.28 2.53
C TRP A 661 14.19 21.81 1.54
N GLY A 662 14.38 20.49 1.49
CA GLY A 662 15.27 19.81 0.56
C GLY A 662 16.77 20.03 0.79
N LYS A 663 17.21 21.14 1.39
CA LYS A 663 18.63 21.49 1.45
C LYS A 663 19.45 20.43 2.17
N ARG A 664 19.12 20.15 3.43
CA ARG A 664 19.85 19.16 4.25
C ARG A 664 19.60 17.74 3.77
N THR A 665 18.34 17.43 3.47
CA THR A 665 17.91 16.13 2.97
C THR A 665 18.62 15.75 1.67
N ALA A 666 18.84 16.70 0.75
CA ALA A 666 19.60 16.48 -0.48
C ALA A 666 21.08 16.16 -0.21
N GLU A 667 21.71 16.87 0.73
CA GLU A 667 23.12 16.62 1.10
C GLU A 667 23.28 15.18 1.60
N ASP A 668 22.41 14.73 2.50
CA ASP A 668 22.42 13.36 3.01
C ASP A 668 22.23 12.33 1.90
N ILE A 669 21.27 12.55 0.99
CA ILE A 669 21.01 11.63 -0.12
C ILE A 669 22.21 11.57 -1.08
N ILE A 670 22.75 12.71 -1.48
CA ILE A 670 23.88 12.78 -2.42
C ILE A 670 25.12 12.12 -1.81
N GLU A 671 25.42 12.40 -0.54
CA GLU A 671 26.56 11.83 0.15
C GLU A 671 26.38 10.32 0.34
N GLY A 672 25.22 9.88 0.81
CA GLY A 672 24.89 8.47 1.02
C GLY A 672 24.98 7.65 -0.27
N VAL A 673 24.45 8.16 -1.39
CA VAL A 673 24.55 7.49 -2.70
C VAL A 673 26.00 7.36 -3.16
N LYS A 674 26.81 8.42 -3.02
CA LYS A 674 28.23 8.38 -3.39
C LYS A 674 29.02 7.38 -2.55
N GLN A 675 28.80 7.36 -1.24
CA GLN A 675 29.44 6.42 -0.33
C GLN A 675 28.99 4.98 -0.62
N PHE A 676 27.69 4.75 -0.81
CA PHE A 676 27.13 3.44 -1.14
C PHE A 676 27.74 2.87 -2.43
N VAL A 677 27.80 3.67 -3.50
CA VAL A 677 28.37 3.25 -4.79
C VAL A 677 29.86 2.93 -4.67
N LYS A 678 30.61 3.71 -3.88
CA LYS A 678 32.03 3.48 -3.63
C LYS A 678 32.29 2.14 -2.92
N GLU A 679 31.44 1.76 -1.97
CA GLU A 679 31.58 0.52 -1.19
C GLU A 679 31.04 -0.72 -1.92
N HIS A 680 30.12 -0.53 -2.87
CA HIS A 680 29.45 -1.62 -3.57
C HIS A 680 29.82 -1.65 -5.05
N PRO A 681 30.95 -2.28 -5.43
CA PRO A 681 31.45 -2.29 -6.80
C PRO A 681 30.55 -3.04 -7.78
N TYR A 682 29.54 -3.77 -7.34
CA TYR A 682 28.52 -4.36 -8.21
C TYR A 682 27.46 -3.34 -8.67
N VAL A 683 27.46 -2.11 -8.14
CA VAL A 683 26.58 -1.04 -8.64
C VAL A 683 27.18 -0.41 -9.90
N ASN A 684 26.33 -0.16 -10.89
CA ASN A 684 26.68 0.63 -12.05
C ASN A 684 26.44 2.11 -11.75
N GLU A 685 27.52 2.85 -11.47
CA GLU A 685 27.50 4.28 -11.12
C GLU A 685 26.85 5.16 -12.20
N LYS A 686 26.80 4.71 -13.46
CA LYS A 686 26.19 5.45 -14.58
C LYS A 686 24.69 5.19 -14.72
N LYS A 687 24.13 4.24 -13.95
CA LYS A 687 22.74 3.76 -14.07
C LYS A 687 22.05 3.79 -12.71
N ILE A 688 22.10 4.96 -12.06
CA ILE A 688 21.41 5.23 -10.79
C ILE A 688 20.16 6.02 -11.09
N GLY A 689 19.00 5.59 -10.58
CA GLY A 689 17.78 6.38 -10.59
C GLY A 689 17.28 6.70 -9.20
N CYS A 690 16.34 7.63 -9.11
CA CYS A 690 15.67 7.97 -7.85
C CYS A 690 14.16 8.10 -8.01
N VAL A 691 13.41 7.78 -6.95
CA VAL A 691 11.95 7.87 -6.92
C VAL A 691 11.48 8.43 -5.58
N GLY A 692 10.41 9.23 -5.60
CA GLY A 692 9.76 9.73 -4.39
C GLY A 692 8.35 10.25 -4.65
N ALA A 693 7.57 10.38 -3.57
CA ALA A 693 6.18 10.85 -3.61
C ALA A 693 5.95 12.02 -2.66
N SER A 694 5.03 12.93 -2.96
CA SER A 694 4.69 14.05 -2.05
C SER A 694 5.94 14.91 -1.78
N TYR A 695 6.35 15.09 -0.51
CA TYR A 695 7.67 15.68 -0.19
C TYR A 695 8.83 14.94 -0.89
N GLY A 696 8.77 13.63 -1.05
CA GLY A 696 9.76 12.86 -1.81
C GLY A 696 9.72 13.15 -3.32
N GLY A 697 8.57 13.53 -3.85
CA GLY A 697 8.45 14.00 -5.23
C GLY A 697 9.11 15.38 -5.40
N PHE A 698 8.88 16.28 -4.43
CA PHE A 698 9.64 17.54 -4.31
C PHE A 698 11.14 17.27 -4.24
N MET A 699 11.56 16.36 -3.37
CA MET A 699 12.97 16.05 -3.18
C MET A 699 13.59 15.47 -4.46
N THR A 700 12.84 14.64 -5.19
CA THR A 700 13.26 14.08 -6.47
C THR A 700 13.50 15.17 -7.51
N MET A 701 12.61 16.16 -7.61
CA MET A 701 12.82 17.32 -8.48
C MET A 701 13.99 18.19 -8.01
N TYR A 702 14.08 18.46 -6.71
CA TYR A 702 15.13 19.30 -6.13
C TYR A 702 16.51 18.69 -6.35
N LEU A 703 16.70 17.40 -6.13
CA LEU A 703 17.98 16.71 -6.35
C LEU A 703 18.53 16.93 -7.75
N GLN A 704 17.69 16.92 -8.78
CA GLN A 704 18.13 17.13 -10.17
C GLN A 704 18.59 18.56 -10.45
N THR A 705 18.30 19.51 -9.56
CA THR A 705 18.84 20.89 -9.63
C THR A 705 20.20 21.02 -8.92
N ARG A 706 20.64 19.97 -8.20
CA ARG A 706 21.80 19.98 -7.29
C ARG A 706 22.92 19.04 -7.72
N THR A 707 22.61 18.01 -8.52
CA THR A 707 23.58 16.98 -8.88
C THR A 707 23.21 16.25 -10.17
N ASP A 708 24.22 15.68 -10.84
CA ASP A 708 24.06 14.86 -12.06
C ASP A 708 24.34 13.36 -11.82
N ILE A 709 24.30 12.87 -10.57
CA ILE A 709 24.59 11.45 -10.26
C ILE A 709 23.46 10.51 -10.70
N PHE A 710 22.26 11.04 -10.95
CA PHE A 710 21.10 10.26 -11.35
C PHE A 710 20.93 10.28 -12.88
N ALA A 711 20.81 9.09 -13.46
CA ALA A 711 20.52 8.86 -14.87
C ALA A 711 19.00 8.87 -15.19
N ALA A 712 18.13 8.73 -14.18
CA ALA A 712 16.68 8.86 -14.33
C ALA A 712 15.99 9.19 -13.01
N ALA A 713 14.92 9.96 -13.05
CA ALA A 713 14.13 10.33 -11.88
C ALA A 713 12.63 10.07 -12.09
N VAL A 714 11.92 9.75 -11.01
CA VAL A 714 10.45 9.60 -10.99
C VAL A 714 9.88 10.43 -9.84
N SER A 715 9.14 11.49 -10.16
CA SER A 715 8.42 12.31 -9.20
C SER A 715 6.94 12.00 -9.24
N HIS A 716 6.38 11.51 -8.13
CA HIS A 716 4.95 11.30 -7.97
C HIS A 716 4.35 12.37 -7.04
N ALA A 717 3.29 13.06 -7.49
CA ALA A 717 2.58 14.04 -6.67
C ALA A 717 3.51 15.01 -5.91
N GLY A 718 4.58 15.46 -6.58
CA GLY A 718 5.65 16.26 -5.96
C GLY A 718 5.39 17.76 -6.03
N ILE A 719 6.05 18.52 -5.15
CA ILE A 719 5.97 19.98 -5.11
C ILE A 719 7.12 20.58 -5.92
N SER A 720 6.82 21.45 -6.87
CA SER A 720 7.77 22.18 -7.71
C SER A 720 7.99 23.62 -7.23
N SER A 721 6.97 24.21 -6.61
CA SER A 721 6.89 25.57 -6.10
C SER A 721 6.29 25.57 -4.71
N ILE A 722 7.11 25.77 -3.69
CA ILE A 722 6.70 25.76 -2.28
C ILE A 722 5.61 26.81 -2.03
N SER A 723 5.64 27.96 -2.73
CA SER A 723 4.62 29.00 -2.59
C SER A 723 3.27 28.61 -3.21
N SER A 724 3.28 27.89 -4.35
CA SER A 724 2.04 27.41 -4.98
C SER A 724 1.41 26.33 -4.10
N TYR A 725 2.19 25.33 -3.65
CA TYR A 725 1.71 24.36 -2.66
C TYR A 725 1.18 25.01 -1.38
N TRP A 726 1.90 25.98 -0.81
CA TRP A 726 1.49 26.71 0.39
C TRP A 726 0.09 27.33 0.27
N GLY A 727 -0.24 27.93 -0.88
CA GLY A 727 -1.52 28.59 -1.11
C GLY A 727 -2.63 27.68 -1.68
N GLU A 728 -2.29 26.79 -2.61
CA GLU A 728 -3.27 25.99 -3.36
C GLU A 728 -3.58 24.65 -2.68
N GLY A 729 -2.61 24.01 -2.04
CA GLY A 729 -2.83 22.75 -1.32
C GLY A 729 -3.80 22.95 -0.15
N TYR A 730 -4.73 22.02 0.08
CA TYR A 730 -5.66 22.15 1.22
C TYR A 730 -4.90 22.22 2.54
N TRP A 731 -3.81 21.47 2.65
CA TRP A 731 -2.95 21.41 3.84
C TRP A 731 -1.65 22.21 3.71
N GLY A 732 -1.41 22.92 2.60
CA GLY A 732 -0.10 23.54 2.33
C GLY A 732 0.33 24.56 3.39
N TYR A 733 -0.57 25.48 3.75
CA TYR A 733 -0.31 26.50 4.76
C TYR A 733 -0.20 25.89 6.18
N THR A 734 -1.05 24.93 6.56
CA THR A 734 -0.96 24.24 7.86
C THR A 734 0.27 23.34 7.95
N TYR A 735 0.65 22.66 6.88
CA TYR A 735 1.91 21.91 6.80
C TYR A 735 3.11 22.84 6.97
N SER A 736 3.08 24.00 6.31
CA SER A 736 4.11 25.02 6.45
C SER A 736 4.18 25.62 7.87
N SER A 737 3.12 25.54 8.67
CA SER A 737 3.20 25.90 10.08
C SER A 737 4.18 25.01 10.85
N GLY A 738 4.38 23.75 10.45
CA GLY A 738 5.44 22.89 10.98
C GLY A 738 6.74 23.00 10.19
N ALA A 739 6.68 22.80 8.87
CA ALA A 739 7.87 22.68 8.01
C ALA A 739 8.59 24.01 7.73
N SER A 740 7.87 25.13 7.77
CA SER A 740 8.38 26.49 7.51
C SER A 740 8.06 27.41 8.70
N ALA A 741 8.27 26.93 9.92
CA ALA A 741 7.89 27.67 11.14
C ALA A 741 8.39 29.13 11.12
N HIS A 742 7.46 30.07 11.28
CA HIS A 742 7.68 31.53 11.25
C HIS A 742 8.22 32.10 9.91
N SER A 743 8.34 31.27 8.87
CA SER A 743 8.73 31.66 7.52
C SER A 743 7.52 31.65 6.59
N TYR A 744 7.32 32.75 5.88
CA TYR A 744 6.23 33.01 4.96
C TYR A 744 6.77 33.62 3.65
N PRO A 745 6.01 33.58 2.55
CA PRO A 745 6.48 34.11 1.27
C PRO A 745 6.96 35.57 1.31
N TRP A 746 6.37 36.41 2.18
CA TRP A 746 6.70 37.84 2.27
C TRP A 746 7.84 38.17 3.25
N ASN A 747 8.15 37.32 4.22
CA ASN A 747 9.23 37.58 5.19
C ASN A 747 10.48 36.70 4.96
N ASN A 748 10.34 35.62 4.20
CA ASN A 748 11.44 34.73 3.81
C ASN A 748 11.28 34.28 2.34
N PRO A 749 11.26 35.23 1.38
CA PRO A 749 11.08 34.88 -0.04
C PRO A 749 12.17 33.95 -0.56
N ASP A 750 13.37 34.02 0.02
CA ASP A 750 14.50 33.17 -0.34
C ASP A 750 14.22 31.68 -0.11
N LEU A 751 13.60 31.30 1.01
CA LEU A 751 13.20 29.91 1.26
C LEU A 751 12.23 29.44 0.16
N TYR A 752 11.19 30.22 -0.09
CA TYR A 752 10.13 29.84 -1.03
C TYR A 752 10.60 29.81 -2.49
N VAL A 753 11.57 30.64 -2.89
CA VAL A 753 12.07 30.68 -4.27
C VAL A 753 13.28 29.77 -4.46
N LYS A 754 14.34 29.92 -3.64
CA LYS A 754 15.61 29.21 -3.85
C LYS A 754 15.52 27.71 -3.53
N GLN A 755 14.57 27.29 -2.68
CA GLN A 755 14.37 25.87 -2.37
C GLN A 755 13.29 25.22 -3.26
N SER A 756 12.57 26.00 -4.07
CA SER A 756 11.62 25.49 -5.06
C SER A 756 12.33 25.02 -6.35
N PRO A 757 12.24 23.73 -6.73
CA PRO A 757 12.93 23.20 -7.90
C PRO A 757 12.62 23.93 -9.21
N LEU A 758 11.40 24.45 -9.35
CA LEU A 758 10.95 25.17 -10.55
C LEU A 758 11.89 26.32 -10.94
N PHE A 759 12.40 27.07 -9.97
CA PHE A 759 13.28 28.23 -10.19
C PHE A 759 14.74 27.85 -10.48
N SER A 760 15.04 26.55 -10.57
CA SER A 760 16.34 26.03 -11.01
C SER A 760 16.16 24.92 -12.05
N ALA A 761 15.05 24.92 -12.79
CA ALA A 761 14.74 23.93 -13.81
C ALA A 761 15.77 23.91 -14.96
N ASP A 762 16.46 25.03 -15.20
CA ASP A 762 17.54 25.15 -16.20
C ASP A 762 18.71 24.18 -15.93
N LYS A 763 18.96 23.87 -14.65
CA LYS A 763 20.02 22.94 -14.19
C LYS A 763 19.65 21.47 -14.32
N VAL A 764 18.38 21.15 -14.60
CA VAL A 764 17.93 19.76 -14.69
C VAL A 764 18.29 19.19 -16.05
N HIS A 765 19.20 18.22 -16.07
CA HIS A 765 19.59 17.47 -17.28
C HIS A 765 19.09 16.02 -17.26
N THR A 766 18.84 15.47 -16.07
CA THR A 766 18.36 14.10 -15.86
C THR A 766 16.95 13.90 -16.42
N PRO A 767 16.69 12.80 -17.14
CA PRO A 767 15.34 12.42 -17.54
C PRO A 767 14.38 12.26 -16.35
N ILE A 768 13.25 12.98 -16.37
CA ILE A 768 12.24 12.91 -15.30
C ILE A 768 10.90 12.40 -15.82
N LEU A 769 10.33 11.42 -15.13
CA LEU A 769 8.92 11.05 -15.25
C LEU A 769 8.11 11.71 -14.12
N PHE A 770 7.09 12.46 -14.49
CA PHE A 770 6.06 12.91 -13.57
C PHE A 770 4.88 11.94 -13.58
N THR A 771 4.35 11.62 -12.40
CA THR A 771 3.06 10.95 -12.25
C THR A 771 2.21 11.75 -11.26
N HIS A 772 0.92 11.94 -11.53
CA HIS A 772 0.06 12.77 -10.65
C HIS A 772 -1.42 12.42 -10.84
N GLY A 773 -2.18 12.34 -9.75
CA GLY A 773 -3.64 12.23 -9.79
C GLY A 773 -4.31 13.52 -10.30
N THR A 774 -5.36 13.41 -11.12
CA THR A 774 -6.01 14.60 -11.70
C THR A 774 -6.88 15.39 -10.73
N ILE A 775 -7.17 14.82 -9.56
CA ILE A 775 -7.97 15.43 -8.49
C ILE A 775 -7.23 15.45 -7.15
N ASP A 776 -5.89 15.50 -7.18
CA ASP A 776 -5.07 15.63 -5.97
C ASP A 776 -5.36 16.96 -5.28
N THR A 777 -5.91 16.88 -4.07
CA THR A 777 -6.24 18.04 -3.24
C THR A 777 -5.18 18.32 -2.18
N ASN A 778 -4.23 17.40 -1.97
CA ASN A 778 -3.11 17.60 -1.08
C ASN A 778 -2.02 18.41 -1.78
N VAL A 779 -1.40 17.83 -2.81
CA VAL A 779 -0.44 18.51 -3.69
C VAL A 779 -1.14 18.76 -5.01
N PRO A 780 -1.50 20.00 -5.38
CA PRO A 780 -2.22 20.24 -6.62
C PRO A 780 -1.43 19.78 -7.85
N ILE A 781 -2.13 19.21 -8.84
CA ILE A 781 -1.53 18.72 -10.10
C ILE A 781 -0.72 19.78 -10.85
N GLY A 782 -1.04 21.07 -10.62
CA GLY A 782 -0.30 22.22 -11.12
C GLY A 782 1.21 22.14 -10.87
N GLU A 783 1.63 21.53 -9.76
CA GLU A 783 3.04 21.36 -9.41
C GLU A 783 3.80 20.49 -10.43
N SER A 784 3.23 19.36 -10.84
CA SER A 784 3.85 18.55 -11.91
C SER A 784 3.75 19.24 -13.27
N ILE A 785 2.65 19.95 -13.55
CA ILE A 785 2.45 20.66 -14.82
C ILE A 785 3.50 21.76 -15.00
N GLN A 786 3.76 22.55 -13.96
CA GLN A 786 4.74 23.65 -13.98
C GLN A 786 6.14 23.13 -14.32
N MET A 787 6.61 22.12 -13.57
CA MET A 787 7.94 21.54 -13.81
C MET A 787 8.04 20.83 -15.16
N TYR A 788 7.03 20.04 -15.55
CA TYR A 788 7.00 19.41 -16.87
C TYR A 788 7.09 20.44 -18.00
N THR A 789 6.32 21.52 -17.90
CA THR A 789 6.32 22.60 -18.90
C THR A 789 7.69 23.27 -19.00
N ALA A 790 8.30 23.63 -17.87
CA ALA A 790 9.64 24.21 -17.84
C ALA A 790 10.67 23.30 -18.52
N LEU A 791 10.67 22.01 -18.18
CA LEU A 791 11.58 21.03 -18.76
C LEU A 791 11.36 20.83 -20.27
N LYS A 792 10.10 20.80 -20.73
CA LYS A 792 9.80 20.73 -22.17
C LYS A 792 10.29 21.97 -22.94
N ILE A 793 10.10 23.18 -22.40
CA ILE A 793 10.60 24.43 -23.00
C ILE A 793 12.12 24.42 -23.10
N LEU A 794 12.80 23.91 -22.08
CA LEU A 794 14.26 23.76 -22.04
C LEU A 794 14.80 22.61 -22.91
N GLY A 795 13.92 21.87 -23.61
CA GLY A 795 14.30 20.73 -24.44
C GLY A 795 14.83 19.52 -23.64
N ARG A 796 14.45 19.40 -22.36
CA ARG A 796 14.87 18.30 -21.49
C ARG A 796 13.97 17.08 -21.65
N PRO A 797 14.51 15.85 -21.48
CA PRO A 797 13.71 14.63 -21.51
C PRO A 797 12.77 14.57 -20.29
N ALA A 798 11.52 14.95 -20.49
CA ALA A 798 10.48 14.87 -19.46
C ALA A 798 9.19 14.29 -20.03
N GLU A 799 8.55 13.40 -19.28
CA GLU A 799 7.23 12.83 -19.59
C GLU A 799 6.29 13.00 -18.39
N PHE A 800 4.98 13.08 -18.66
CA PHE A 800 3.99 13.28 -17.61
C PHE A 800 2.77 12.36 -17.78
N ILE A 801 2.57 11.47 -16.81
CA ILE A 801 1.41 10.59 -16.71
C ILE A 801 0.42 11.17 -15.72
N GLN A 802 -0.76 11.53 -16.23
CA GLN A 802 -1.90 11.92 -15.41
C GLN A 802 -2.75 10.68 -15.11
N VAL A 803 -2.97 10.40 -13.82
CA VAL A 803 -3.78 9.28 -13.38
C VAL A 803 -5.20 9.78 -13.11
N LYS A 804 -6.08 9.56 -14.09
CA LYS A 804 -7.44 10.09 -14.11
C LYS A 804 -8.23 9.69 -12.85
N ASP A 805 -8.91 10.65 -12.24
CA ASP A 805 -9.79 10.53 -11.06
C ASP A 805 -9.11 9.99 -9.79
N GLU A 806 -7.77 9.93 -9.76
CA GLU A 806 -7.03 9.63 -8.53
C GLU A 806 -6.67 10.93 -7.80
N ASN A 807 -6.63 10.86 -6.47
CA ASN A 807 -6.18 11.94 -5.59
C ASN A 807 -4.66 11.76 -5.31
N HIS A 808 -4.18 12.10 -4.12
CA HIS A 808 -2.75 12.09 -3.75
C HIS A 808 -2.07 10.71 -3.83
N GLY A 809 -2.84 9.65 -3.59
CA GLY A 809 -2.42 8.27 -3.80
C GLY A 809 -3.23 7.62 -4.91
N VAL A 810 -2.60 6.71 -5.66
CA VAL A 810 -3.28 5.88 -6.67
C VAL A 810 -3.85 4.64 -5.99
N MET A 811 -5.18 4.57 -5.88
CA MET A 811 -5.90 3.56 -5.09
C MET A 811 -6.62 2.54 -5.97
N ASN A 812 -7.17 2.93 -7.12
CA ASN A 812 -7.86 1.99 -8.00
C ASN A 812 -6.90 0.88 -8.48
N TYR A 813 -7.32 -0.39 -8.35
CA TYR A 813 -6.47 -1.56 -8.64
C TYR A 813 -5.81 -1.50 -10.02
N LYS A 814 -6.60 -1.31 -11.08
CA LYS A 814 -6.10 -1.30 -12.46
C LYS A 814 -5.14 -0.13 -12.68
N ARG A 815 -5.55 1.08 -12.30
CA ARG A 815 -4.73 2.29 -12.45
C ARG A 815 -3.43 2.20 -11.66
N ARG A 816 -3.44 1.55 -10.49
CA ARG A 816 -2.25 1.35 -9.65
C ARG A 816 -1.25 0.41 -10.30
N VAL A 817 -1.71 -0.66 -10.95
CA VAL A 817 -0.85 -1.57 -11.74
C VAL A 817 -0.26 -0.85 -12.95
N GLU A 818 -1.09 -0.12 -13.72
CA GLU A 818 -0.62 0.66 -14.87
C GLU A 818 0.40 1.73 -14.45
N TRP A 819 0.11 2.48 -13.39
CA TRP A 819 1.00 3.47 -12.80
C TRP A 819 2.37 2.88 -12.40
N ASN A 820 2.40 1.76 -11.68
CA ASN A 820 3.66 1.13 -11.29
C ASN A 820 4.42 0.58 -12.51
N ASN A 821 3.73 -0.01 -13.48
CA ASN A 821 4.33 -0.47 -14.72
C ASN A 821 4.99 0.68 -15.49
N SER A 822 4.42 1.88 -15.48
CA SER A 822 5.02 3.04 -16.14
C SER A 822 6.29 3.53 -15.44
N ILE A 823 6.35 3.46 -14.11
CA ILE A 823 7.57 3.74 -13.33
C ILE A 823 8.67 2.74 -13.73
N MET A 824 8.33 1.45 -13.77
CA MET A 824 9.27 0.40 -14.14
C MET A 824 9.73 0.50 -15.60
N ALA A 825 8.83 0.83 -16.52
CA ALA A 825 9.13 1.06 -17.92
C ALA A 825 10.08 2.26 -18.10
N TRP A 826 9.90 3.32 -17.31
CA TRP A 826 10.80 4.48 -17.32
C TRP A 826 12.21 4.13 -16.84
N PHE A 827 12.32 3.41 -15.71
CA PHE A 827 13.62 2.94 -15.25
C PHE A 827 14.26 1.94 -16.22
N SER A 828 13.48 1.05 -16.84
CA SER A 828 13.99 0.15 -17.89
C SER A 828 14.60 0.94 -19.06
N LYS A 829 13.90 1.97 -19.54
CA LYS A 829 14.35 2.81 -20.64
C LYS A 829 15.71 3.45 -20.40
N TRP A 830 15.93 4.02 -19.21
CA TRP A 830 17.09 4.85 -18.93
C TRP A 830 18.21 4.12 -18.17
N LEU A 831 17.84 3.24 -17.25
CA LEU A 831 18.80 2.51 -16.40
C LEU A 831 19.29 1.22 -17.04
N LYS A 832 18.49 0.60 -17.93
CA LYS A 832 18.85 -0.64 -18.64
C LYS A 832 19.04 -0.47 -20.15
N ASP A 833 18.84 0.75 -20.66
CA ASP A 833 18.85 1.04 -22.10
C ASP A 833 17.84 0.20 -22.90
N ASP A 834 16.72 -0.15 -22.26
CA ASP A 834 15.64 -0.95 -22.86
C ASP A 834 14.31 -0.18 -22.85
N ASN A 835 14.02 0.43 -24.00
CA ASN A 835 12.82 1.23 -24.26
C ASN A 835 11.61 0.37 -24.71
N GLY A 836 11.74 -0.96 -24.80
CA GLY A 836 10.68 -1.83 -25.31
C GLY A 836 9.40 -1.77 -24.47
N TRP A 837 9.56 -1.77 -23.15
CA TRP A 837 8.43 -1.64 -22.23
C TRP A 837 7.71 -0.30 -22.38
N TRP A 838 8.46 0.80 -22.39
CA TRP A 838 7.88 2.14 -22.52
C TRP A 838 7.12 2.29 -23.84
N LYS A 839 7.69 1.87 -24.97
CA LYS A 839 7.00 1.86 -26.27
C LYS A 839 5.78 0.93 -26.31
N GLY A 840 5.81 -0.14 -25.53
CA GLY A 840 4.68 -1.06 -25.37
C GLY A 840 3.48 -0.41 -24.67
N LEU A 841 3.73 0.44 -23.67
CA LEU A 841 2.70 1.18 -22.93
C LEU A 841 2.28 2.48 -23.66
N TYR A 842 3.25 3.18 -24.23
CA TYR A 842 3.13 4.49 -24.86
C TYR A 842 3.75 4.45 -26.25
N PRO A 843 3.05 3.89 -27.25
CA PRO A 843 3.56 3.83 -28.61
C PRO A 843 3.72 5.24 -29.18
N ASP A 844 4.74 5.41 -30.03
CA ASP A 844 4.98 6.67 -30.74
C ASP A 844 3.69 7.07 -31.49
N ALA A 845 3.21 8.30 -31.28
CA ALA A 845 2.02 8.80 -31.96
C ALA A 845 2.27 8.77 -33.48
N LYS A 846 1.28 8.26 -34.24
CA LYS A 846 1.35 8.17 -35.70
C LYS A 846 1.23 9.52 -36.37
#